data_AF-A0A517T2R5-F1
#
_entry.id   AF-A0A517T2R5-F1
#
_cell.length_a   1.000
_cell.length_b   1.000
_cell.length_c   1.000
_cell.angle_alpha   90.00
_cell.angle_beta   90.00
_cell.angle_gamma   90.00
#
_symmetry.space_group_name_H-M   'P 1'
#
loop_
_entity.id
_entity.type
_entity.pdbx_description
1 polymer ?
#
loop_
_entity_poly.entity_id
_entity_poly.type
_entity_poly.pdbx_seq_one_letter_code
_entity_poly.pdbx_strand_id
1 'polypeptide(L)'
;MRSTLFLTGLLLFLSTAAVAQRPMADESLVFAEQDGMVSVEAEHFFQQTKADVRAFYLTHAGQSPAVTPDGDPSHVGGASGGAYLEILPDTRRSHGDKLIRNQNFCPEAGKMAVLSYKVEIQTPGRYYVWVRAHSTNSEDNGLHVGIDGQWPASGQRLQWCEGKRTWRWESKQRTDKQHCGEPHKIYLDIKQPGVHTISFSMREDGFEFDKWLMTTDRNFQRPSGPGPDSMVKAGKAPEAFPLVAAAASTPAVATAKRPKASTDAAARLLMPATLFASGKVTNYYVDQGKWLAINPDKAKSASAERTFPYPTGRYDVVLLAVGENDGRSTYSVAIDGKIIGHHQSPLAAQTYEEGPKFNHQWKGILVTEGAIVGVKSTIASEDGKEFSRARVRAVAFIPADEATLAAAKSSLDKQAPPTAPMASDTSPTTPVSQLPLQQPRQADGDGSVVVSGEHRVWHKVTVDLAGPYAHEKDNAPNPFTDYRMTVQFRHTDGTQYTVPGYFAADGDAGNSSAEDGTVWRAHFAPDRAGKWAYTIRFHRGKLAALGGVTSQSMDAFHGKQGTIEIGETDKQGRDLRSEGRLRYVGKHYLRFAGSGRYFLKVGADAPETLLAFKDFDNTIAGNPKKAPVKSWQPHVQDWRPGDPTWKGGKGKGLIGAVNYLSGKGCNAFSFLTYNAGGDGDNVWPFIHRDDKLHYDCSKLDQWSIVFDHGTARGMYLHFKMQETEIDDHTRGHNGNQGRVVESLDGGHLGTQRKLYCRELIARFGHNLALNWNLGEENTQTTEQVKAMIDYIAALDTYDHNIVIHTFPGQQDQVYGPLLGDGSKLTGASLQNSSLQTTHAQTVKWVQASATAGKPWIVAFDESGSAKHAQCPDLGYNGFDGHDRNGQVAHTQHEVRKQTLWGTLMAGGAGNEYYFGYQFDQNDIVCEDWRSRDQSWDYCRIAIHFFHDHKIPFWEMKNADALVGNPDHGISRFCFAKANQVYLVYLPEGGEAALDLTDASGEFSVHWFNPRTGGELRTGAIKRVTAGAPVKFSAPDSKPGEDWLAVIRKN
;
A
#
# COMPACT_ATOMS: atom_id res chain seq x y z
N MET A 1 38.51 80.35 16.99
CA MET A 1 37.68 80.92 15.91
C MET A 1 37.19 79.79 15.02
N ARG A 2 35.93 79.87 14.58
CA ARG A 2 35.29 78.97 13.62
C ARG A 2 36.17 78.73 12.39
N SER A 3 36.13 77.53 11.81
CA SER A 3 36.18 77.38 10.35
C SER A 3 35.52 76.07 9.93
N THR A 4 34.38 76.25 9.27
CA THR A 4 33.65 75.28 8.47
C THR A 4 34.47 74.90 7.24
N LEU A 5 34.57 73.63 6.89
CA LEU A 5 34.88 73.20 5.51
C LEU A 5 33.91 72.08 5.11
N PHE A 6 33.18 72.34 4.03
CA PHE A 6 32.34 71.38 3.31
C PHE A 6 33.22 70.32 2.64
N LEU A 7 32.85 69.04 2.76
CA LEU A 7 33.29 67.99 1.82
C LEU A 7 32.05 67.23 1.32
N THR A 8 31.82 67.31 0.02
CA THR A 8 30.77 66.67 -0.76
C THR A 8 30.97 65.15 -0.79
N GLY A 9 29.97 64.40 -0.30
CA GLY A 9 29.94 62.94 -0.35
C GLY A 9 29.46 62.42 -1.71
N LEU A 10 30.33 61.70 -2.40
CA LEU A 10 30.01 60.90 -3.58
C LEU A 10 29.53 59.51 -3.10
N LEU A 11 28.21 59.31 -2.96
CA LEU A 11 27.64 57.99 -2.72
C LEU A 11 27.63 57.20 -4.05
N LEU A 12 28.54 56.22 -4.18
CA LEU A 12 28.46 55.19 -5.21
C LEU A 12 27.21 54.34 -4.97
N PHE A 13 26.25 54.39 -5.89
CA PHE A 13 25.18 53.40 -5.97
C PHE A 13 25.79 52.07 -6.43
N LEU A 14 26.10 51.19 -5.48
CA LEU A 14 26.38 49.77 -5.75
C LEU A 14 25.09 49.10 -6.22
N SER A 15 25.15 48.35 -7.33
CA SER A 15 24.00 47.55 -7.81
C SER A 15 23.60 46.50 -6.77
N THR A 16 22.30 46.22 -6.66
CA THR A 16 21.73 45.23 -5.72
C THR A 16 22.33 43.83 -5.90
N ALA A 17 22.72 43.46 -7.13
CA ALA A 17 23.39 42.21 -7.45
C ALA A 17 24.78 42.08 -6.81
N ALA A 18 25.57 43.17 -6.77
CA ALA A 18 26.92 43.16 -6.19
C ALA A 18 26.93 43.08 -4.65
N VAL A 19 25.78 43.35 -4.00
CA VAL A 19 25.60 43.20 -2.55
C VAL A 19 25.20 41.78 -2.20
N ALA A 20 24.32 41.15 -2.99
CA ALA A 20 23.82 39.79 -2.77
C ALA A 20 24.89 38.69 -2.91
N GLN A 21 26.05 38.98 -3.51
CA GLN A 21 27.14 38.03 -3.70
C GLN A 21 28.17 38.04 -2.54
N ARG A 22 28.14 39.07 -1.67
CA ARG A 22 29.18 39.28 -0.65
C ARG A 22 29.01 38.31 0.52
N PRO A 23 30.11 37.77 1.08
CA PRO A 23 30.06 37.01 2.32
C PRO A 23 29.40 37.80 3.44
N MET A 24 28.49 37.15 4.16
CA MET A 24 27.89 37.70 5.38
C MET A 24 28.71 37.37 6.62
N ALA A 25 29.44 36.24 6.59
CA ALA A 25 30.31 35.81 7.66
C ALA A 25 31.71 36.42 7.53
N ASP A 26 32.28 36.82 8.66
CA ASP A 26 33.70 37.19 8.74
C ASP A 26 34.58 35.94 8.63
N GLU A 27 35.81 36.11 8.13
CA GLU A 27 36.78 35.01 8.00
C GLU A 27 37.15 34.35 9.35
N SER A 28 36.92 35.03 10.48
CA SER A 28 37.08 34.48 11.83
C SER A 28 35.95 33.54 12.28
N LEU A 29 34.85 33.42 11.53
CA LEU A 29 33.74 32.51 11.86
C LEU A 29 34.15 31.05 11.63
N VAL A 30 34.12 30.23 12.69
CA VAL A 30 34.41 28.81 12.66
C VAL A 30 33.26 28.04 13.30
N PHE A 31 32.71 27.04 12.61
CA PHE A 31 31.66 26.16 13.14
C PHE A 31 32.24 24.99 13.93
N ALA A 32 31.54 24.53 14.95
CA ALA A 32 31.97 23.44 15.81
C ALA A 32 31.44 22.09 15.31
N GLU A 33 32.27 21.06 15.34
CA GLU A 33 31.83 19.67 15.38
C GLU A 33 31.40 19.28 16.79
N GLN A 34 30.23 18.64 16.88
CA GLN A 34 29.72 17.99 18.09
C GLN A 34 29.32 16.55 17.75
N ASP A 35 29.83 15.59 18.53
CA ASP A 35 29.46 14.17 18.47
C ASP A 35 29.52 13.56 17.05
N GLY A 36 30.55 13.91 16.29
CA GLY A 36 30.72 13.42 14.92
C GLY A 36 29.86 14.13 13.89
N MET A 37 29.26 15.29 14.20
CA MET A 37 28.37 16.04 13.30
C MET A 37 28.69 17.54 13.26
N VAL A 38 28.58 18.13 12.06
CA VAL A 38 28.64 19.58 11.81
C VAL A 38 27.42 19.99 10.98
N SER A 39 26.80 21.13 11.27
CA SER A 39 25.68 21.70 10.53
C SER A 39 25.91 23.20 10.31
N VAL A 40 25.63 23.73 9.11
CA VAL A 40 25.94 25.10 8.70
C VAL A 40 24.91 25.62 7.68
N GLU A 41 24.36 26.82 7.92
CA GLU A 41 23.53 27.56 6.94
C GLU A 41 24.36 27.93 5.69
N ALA A 42 23.77 27.79 4.50
CA ALA A 42 24.49 28.01 3.25
C ALA A 42 24.98 29.46 3.12
N GLU A 43 24.18 30.44 3.56
CA GLU A 43 24.52 31.86 3.53
C GLU A 43 25.65 32.28 4.50
N HIS A 44 26.06 31.41 5.43
CA HIS A 44 27.13 31.70 6.38
C HIS A 44 28.55 31.42 5.82
N PHE A 45 28.73 31.49 4.50
CA PHE A 45 30.06 31.38 3.89
C PHE A 45 30.90 32.63 4.19
N PHE A 46 32.20 32.45 4.43
CA PHE A 46 33.12 33.57 4.65
C PHE A 46 33.81 34.04 3.35
N GLN A 47 33.79 33.20 2.31
CA GLN A 47 34.41 33.50 1.03
C GLN A 47 33.67 32.84 -0.14
N GLN A 48 33.48 33.60 -1.22
CA GLN A 48 33.07 33.10 -2.52
C GLN A 48 34.14 33.44 -3.57
N THR A 49 34.55 32.46 -4.38
CA THR A 49 35.56 32.63 -5.46
C THR A 49 35.07 32.03 -6.78
N LYS A 50 35.78 32.32 -7.89
CA LYS A 50 35.46 31.82 -9.25
C LYS A 50 34.03 32.16 -9.70
N ALA A 51 33.67 33.42 -9.46
CA ALA A 51 32.30 33.90 -9.51
C ALA A 51 32.05 34.88 -10.68
N ASP A 52 32.90 34.80 -11.71
CA ASP A 52 32.93 35.64 -12.90
C ASP A 52 31.91 35.20 -13.97
N VAL A 53 31.59 33.91 -14.04
CA VAL A 53 30.63 33.34 -15.00
C VAL A 53 29.27 33.06 -14.35
N ARG A 54 29.30 32.52 -13.13
CA ARG A 54 28.15 32.22 -12.26
C ARG A 54 28.55 32.49 -10.83
N ALA A 55 27.61 32.92 -10.02
CA ALA A 55 27.82 33.12 -8.59
C ALA A 55 26.59 32.70 -7.81
N PHE A 56 26.80 32.32 -6.55
CA PHE A 56 25.74 32.23 -5.56
C PHE A 56 25.34 33.64 -5.12
N TYR A 57 24.05 33.92 -5.17
CA TYR A 57 23.45 35.16 -4.71
C TYR A 57 22.46 34.88 -3.59
N LEU A 58 22.51 35.73 -2.56
CA LEU A 58 21.62 35.65 -1.41
C LEU A 58 20.21 36.14 -1.73
N THR A 59 19.23 35.30 -1.41
CA THR A 59 17.80 35.59 -1.48
C THR A 59 17.17 35.47 -0.10
N HIS A 60 16.43 36.50 0.33
CA HIS A 60 15.67 36.51 1.58
C HIS A 60 14.41 37.40 1.46
N ALA A 61 13.58 37.45 2.50
CA ALA A 61 12.27 38.13 2.45
C ALA A 61 12.29 39.61 2.01
N GLY A 62 13.44 40.28 2.21
CA GLY A 62 13.63 41.69 1.88
C GLY A 62 14.48 41.94 0.63
N GLN A 63 15.01 40.89 0.00
CA GLN A 63 15.91 41.01 -1.15
C GLN A 63 15.86 39.77 -2.05
N SER A 64 15.62 40.00 -3.34
CA SER A 64 15.86 39.04 -4.41
C SER A 64 16.86 39.65 -5.41
N PRO A 65 17.91 38.91 -5.81
CA PRO A 65 18.90 39.41 -6.76
C PRO A 65 18.28 39.77 -8.11
N ALA A 66 18.58 40.95 -8.66
CA ALA A 66 18.11 41.36 -9.99
C ALA A 66 19.02 40.83 -11.11
N VAL A 67 19.39 39.54 -11.06
CA VAL A 67 20.25 38.88 -12.05
C VAL A 67 19.36 38.11 -13.01
N THR A 68 19.51 38.34 -14.33
CA THR A 68 18.66 37.69 -15.35
C THR A 68 19.52 36.97 -16.39
N PRO A 69 19.00 35.90 -17.04
CA PRO A 69 17.71 35.26 -16.75
C PRO A 69 17.70 34.58 -15.38
N ASP A 70 16.53 34.66 -14.74
CA ASP A 70 16.13 33.92 -13.56
C ASP A 70 14.68 33.52 -13.85
N GLY A 71 14.45 32.22 -13.91
CA GLY A 71 13.18 31.64 -14.32
C GLY A 71 12.23 31.36 -13.17
N ASP A 72 12.71 31.44 -11.94
CA ASP A 72 12.06 30.88 -10.78
C ASP A 72 11.52 32.00 -9.88
N PRO A 73 10.36 31.79 -9.21
CA PRO A 73 9.95 32.69 -8.14
C PRO A 73 10.85 32.49 -6.92
N SER A 74 10.94 33.48 -6.03
CA SER A 74 11.68 33.30 -4.78
C SER A 74 11.10 32.16 -3.93
N HIS A 75 11.95 31.23 -3.50
CA HIS A 75 11.59 30.10 -2.63
C HIS A 75 12.00 30.29 -1.17
N VAL A 76 12.12 31.54 -0.71
CA VAL A 76 12.52 31.86 0.68
C VAL A 76 11.59 31.22 1.74
N GLY A 77 10.36 30.89 1.36
CA GLY A 77 9.42 30.18 2.21
C GLY A 77 9.95 28.81 2.64
N GLY A 78 10.20 28.62 3.93
CA GLY A 78 10.67 27.35 4.50
C GLY A 78 12.17 27.10 4.44
N ALA A 79 12.94 28.06 3.90
CA ALA A 79 14.38 28.06 4.01
C ALA A 79 14.78 28.15 5.50
N SER A 80 15.81 27.40 5.88
CA SER A 80 16.46 27.51 7.17
C SER A 80 17.07 28.91 7.29
N GLY A 81 17.10 29.49 8.48
CA GLY A 81 17.62 30.87 8.67
C GLY A 81 16.82 31.99 7.96
N GLY A 82 15.77 31.68 7.19
CA GLY A 82 14.96 32.66 6.45
C GLY A 82 15.61 33.18 5.16
N ALA A 83 16.65 32.50 4.66
CA ALA A 83 17.37 32.85 3.44
C ALA A 83 17.94 31.61 2.75
N TYR A 84 18.32 31.75 1.49
CA TYR A 84 19.05 30.73 0.74
C TYR A 84 19.96 31.38 -0.30
N LEU A 85 20.84 30.59 -0.90
CA LEU A 85 21.72 31.01 -1.99
C LEU A 85 21.28 30.39 -3.32
N GLU A 86 21.34 31.16 -4.40
CA GLU A 86 20.97 30.67 -5.74
C GLU A 86 22.08 30.95 -6.76
N ILE A 87 22.37 29.97 -7.62
CA ILE A 87 23.40 30.09 -8.66
C ILE A 87 22.82 30.79 -9.89
N LEU A 88 23.16 32.07 -10.09
CA LEU A 88 22.62 32.88 -11.19
C LEU A 88 23.72 33.37 -12.16
N PRO A 89 23.36 33.73 -13.42
CA PRO A 89 22.04 33.59 -14.04
C PRO A 89 21.61 32.14 -14.30
N ASP A 90 20.33 31.84 -14.17
CA ASP A 90 19.75 30.54 -14.53
C ASP A 90 19.36 30.51 -16.02
N THR A 91 20.17 29.81 -16.79
CA THR A 91 20.02 29.73 -18.25
C THR A 91 19.59 28.35 -18.74
N ARG A 92 19.44 27.36 -17.86
CA ARG A 92 19.15 25.98 -18.24
C ARG A 92 18.12 25.38 -17.29
N ARG A 93 16.86 25.49 -17.68
CA ARG A 93 15.69 25.10 -16.86
C ARG A 93 15.05 23.80 -17.28
N SER A 94 15.41 23.29 -18.45
CA SER A 94 14.83 22.09 -19.02
C SER A 94 15.81 21.35 -19.93
N HIS A 95 15.49 20.10 -20.24
CA HIS A 95 16.24 19.30 -21.21
C HIS A 95 16.25 19.90 -22.64
N GLY A 96 15.31 20.81 -22.93
CA GLY A 96 15.28 21.55 -24.20
C GLY A 96 16.26 22.71 -24.26
N ASP A 97 16.75 23.18 -23.11
CA ASP A 97 17.74 24.25 -23.02
C ASP A 97 19.14 23.71 -23.29
N LYS A 98 19.93 24.48 -24.03
CA LYS A 98 21.26 24.05 -24.46
C LYS A 98 22.19 23.91 -23.26
N LEU A 99 22.76 22.72 -23.07
CA LEU A 99 23.85 22.50 -22.12
C LEU A 99 25.15 23.12 -22.67
N ILE A 100 25.72 24.03 -21.90
CA ILE A 100 26.97 24.74 -22.19
C ILE A 100 27.95 24.48 -21.03
N ARG A 101 28.96 23.64 -21.31
CA ARG A 101 29.99 23.30 -20.34
C ARG A 101 30.79 24.53 -19.93
N ASN A 102 31.12 24.63 -18.65
CA ASN A 102 31.81 25.75 -18.02
C ASN A 102 31.05 27.08 -18.16
N GLN A 103 29.72 27.02 -18.20
CA GLN A 103 28.85 28.19 -18.12
C GLN A 103 27.59 27.90 -17.32
N ASN A 104 26.69 27.07 -17.86
CA ASN A 104 25.46 26.64 -17.19
C ASN A 104 25.56 25.23 -16.59
N PHE A 105 26.62 24.50 -16.97
CA PHE A 105 26.96 23.21 -16.41
C PHE A 105 28.47 23.10 -16.20
N CYS A 106 28.92 22.83 -14.98
CA CYS A 106 30.33 22.67 -14.63
C CYS A 106 30.58 21.24 -14.10
N PRO A 107 31.06 20.30 -14.94
CA PRO A 107 31.33 18.93 -14.49
C PRO A 107 32.59 18.81 -13.63
N GLU A 108 33.45 19.83 -13.64
CA GLU A 108 34.70 19.88 -12.89
C GLU A 108 34.50 20.59 -11.54
N ALA A 109 34.65 19.83 -10.46
CA ALA A 109 34.53 20.33 -9.10
C ALA A 109 35.55 21.45 -8.79
N GLY A 110 35.10 22.47 -8.07
CA GLY A 110 35.93 23.58 -7.64
C GLY A 110 36.29 24.59 -8.72
N LYS A 111 35.69 24.55 -9.91
CA LYS A 111 36.04 25.47 -11.02
C LYS A 111 35.12 26.68 -11.17
N MET A 112 33.92 26.66 -10.60
CA MET A 112 32.92 27.70 -10.78
C MET A 112 32.07 27.86 -9.52
N ALA A 113 31.76 29.12 -9.16
CA ALA A 113 31.02 29.55 -7.98
C ALA A 113 31.38 28.71 -6.73
N VAL A 114 32.50 29.02 -6.09
CA VAL A 114 33.01 28.24 -4.96
C VAL A 114 32.76 28.96 -3.65
N LEU A 115 31.94 28.39 -2.78
CA LEU A 115 31.70 28.84 -1.40
C LEU A 115 32.66 28.14 -0.44
N SER A 116 33.08 28.83 0.63
CA SER A 116 33.97 28.27 1.67
C SER A 116 33.49 28.59 3.08
N TYR A 117 33.63 27.59 3.96
CA TYR A 117 33.21 27.59 5.36
C TYR A 117 34.33 27.02 6.23
N LYS A 118 34.60 27.60 7.40
CA LYS A 118 35.56 27.03 8.37
C LYS A 118 34.85 26.18 9.40
N VAL A 119 35.34 24.98 9.64
CA VAL A 119 34.81 24.04 10.64
C VAL A 119 35.94 23.50 11.49
N GLU A 120 35.74 23.42 12.80
CA GLU A 120 36.66 22.78 13.74
C GLU A 120 36.25 21.31 13.90
N ILE A 121 37.08 20.39 13.41
CA ILE A 121 36.88 18.95 13.53
C ILE A 121 37.69 18.43 14.71
N GLN A 122 37.03 17.81 15.68
CA GLN A 122 37.68 17.17 16.83
C GLN A 122 37.84 15.67 16.60
N THR A 123 36.94 15.06 15.81
CA THR A 123 36.90 13.62 15.53
C THR A 123 37.34 13.31 14.09
N PRO A 124 38.59 12.85 13.83
CA PRO A 124 38.95 12.36 12.51
C PRO A 124 38.08 11.17 12.09
N GLY A 125 37.67 11.12 10.82
CA GLY A 125 36.79 10.07 10.32
C GLY A 125 36.24 10.35 8.93
N ARG A 126 35.38 9.45 8.47
CA ARG A 126 34.59 9.64 7.26
C ARG A 126 33.32 10.40 7.62
N TYR A 127 33.13 11.55 7.01
CA TYR A 127 31.93 12.38 7.16
C TYR A 127 31.07 12.31 5.90
N TYR A 128 29.86 11.76 6.02
CA TYR A 128 28.86 11.74 4.96
C TYR A 128 28.20 13.11 4.86
N VAL A 129 28.24 13.72 3.68
CA VAL A 129 27.77 15.10 3.48
C VAL A 129 26.33 15.07 3.00
N TRP A 130 25.50 15.86 3.69
CA TRP A 130 24.09 16.08 3.37
C TRP A 130 23.89 17.56 3.05
N VAL A 131 23.08 17.84 2.03
CA VAL A 131 22.74 19.21 1.64
C VAL A 131 21.22 19.32 1.54
N ARG A 132 20.67 20.42 2.07
CA ARG A 132 19.29 20.87 1.90
C ARG A 132 19.25 21.85 0.74
N ALA A 133 18.49 21.51 -0.28
CA ALA A 133 18.35 22.30 -1.49
C ALA A 133 16.90 22.35 -1.94
N HIS A 134 16.58 23.36 -2.75
CA HIS A 134 15.32 23.45 -3.49
C HIS A 134 15.66 23.31 -4.96
N SER A 135 15.00 22.36 -5.63
CA SER A 135 15.22 22.10 -7.06
C SER A 135 13.87 22.23 -7.74
N THR A 136 13.76 23.22 -8.64
CA THR A 136 12.51 23.58 -9.30
C THR A 136 12.26 22.69 -10.51
N ASN A 137 13.33 22.33 -11.23
CA ASN A 137 13.26 21.66 -12.53
C ASN A 137 14.27 20.49 -12.64
N SER A 138 14.49 19.94 -13.84
CA SER A 138 15.33 18.74 -14.03
C SER A 138 16.83 19.03 -14.07
N GLU A 139 17.21 20.30 -14.20
CA GLU A 139 18.55 20.72 -14.57
C GLU A 139 19.27 21.56 -13.50
N ASP A 140 18.56 22.03 -12.46
CA ASP A 140 19.02 22.86 -11.34
C ASP A 140 19.38 22.05 -10.08
N ASN A 141 19.99 20.86 -10.25
CA ASN A 141 19.84 19.81 -9.25
C ASN A 141 21.13 19.08 -8.84
N GLY A 142 22.28 19.76 -8.88
CA GLY A 142 23.52 19.21 -8.38
C GLY A 142 24.59 20.21 -7.92
N LEU A 143 25.46 19.71 -7.04
CA LEU A 143 26.63 20.41 -6.49
C LEU A 143 27.85 19.46 -6.41
N HIS A 144 29.01 20.06 -6.12
CA HIS A 144 30.19 19.36 -5.62
C HIS A 144 30.55 19.87 -4.23
N VAL A 145 31.19 19.01 -3.41
CA VAL A 145 31.78 19.34 -2.10
C VAL A 145 33.27 18.97 -2.07
N GLY A 146 34.06 19.79 -1.37
CA GLY A 146 35.50 19.65 -1.20
C GLY A 146 35.96 20.05 0.20
N ILE A 147 37.24 19.80 0.49
CA ILE A 147 37.89 20.09 1.77
C ILE A 147 39.32 20.58 1.55
N ASP A 148 39.71 21.66 2.22
CA ASP A 148 41.06 22.27 2.20
C ASP A 148 41.59 22.51 0.79
N GLY A 149 40.72 23.00 -0.11
CA GLY A 149 41.03 23.24 -1.51
C GLY A 149 41.12 21.98 -2.38
N GLN A 150 40.92 20.78 -1.81
CA GLN A 150 40.87 19.51 -2.52
C GLN A 150 39.43 19.09 -2.82
N TRP A 151 39.24 18.41 -3.96
CA TRP A 151 37.92 17.97 -4.44
C TRP A 151 37.92 16.46 -4.68
N PRO A 152 37.84 15.64 -3.62
CA PRO A 152 37.93 14.19 -3.73
C PRO A 152 36.80 13.64 -4.60
N ALA A 153 37.03 12.51 -5.28
CA ALA A 153 36.00 11.89 -6.12
C ALA A 153 34.69 11.63 -5.35
N SER A 154 34.78 11.26 -4.08
CA SER A 154 33.64 11.07 -3.16
C SER A 154 32.87 12.36 -2.82
N GLY A 155 33.40 13.54 -3.13
CA GLY A 155 32.70 14.82 -2.93
C GLY A 155 32.00 15.33 -4.20
N GLN A 156 32.12 14.64 -5.34
CA GLN A 156 31.65 15.16 -6.62
C GLN A 156 30.28 14.63 -7.00
N ARG A 157 29.48 15.43 -7.72
CA ARG A 157 28.20 15.02 -8.33
C ARG A 157 27.12 14.63 -7.29
N LEU A 158 26.99 15.43 -6.25
CA LEU A 158 25.84 15.36 -5.35
C LEU A 158 24.58 15.75 -6.16
N GLN A 159 23.49 14.97 -6.05
CA GLN A 159 22.37 14.99 -7.01
C GLN A 159 20.99 14.92 -6.34
N TRP A 160 20.05 15.72 -6.84
CA TRP A 160 18.63 15.73 -6.43
C TRP A 160 17.70 15.33 -7.58
N CYS A 161 17.14 14.12 -7.53
CA CYS A 161 16.06 13.70 -8.44
C CYS A 161 14.66 13.83 -7.80
N GLU A 162 14.58 13.73 -6.48
CA GLU A 162 13.33 13.70 -5.71
C GLU A 162 13.10 15.03 -4.99
N GLY A 163 11.86 15.30 -4.56
CA GLY A 163 11.54 16.50 -3.77
C GLY A 163 11.54 17.81 -4.55
N LYS A 164 11.24 17.76 -5.84
CA LYS A 164 11.14 18.97 -6.67
C LYS A 164 10.13 19.95 -6.07
N ARG A 165 10.46 21.24 -6.12
CA ARG A 165 9.65 22.35 -5.58
C ARG A 165 9.41 22.28 -4.07
N THR A 166 10.34 21.66 -3.34
CA THR A 166 10.36 21.62 -1.87
C THR A 166 11.80 21.67 -1.36
N TRP A 167 12.02 22.26 -0.18
CA TRP A 167 13.32 22.17 0.51
C TRP A 167 13.57 20.73 0.98
N ARG A 168 14.61 20.06 0.45
CA ARG A 168 14.89 18.65 0.74
C ARG A 168 16.38 18.37 0.98
N TRP A 169 16.63 17.56 2.02
CA TRP A 169 17.94 16.98 2.31
C TRP A 169 18.26 15.77 1.40
N GLU A 170 19.43 15.77 0.77
CA GLU A 170 19.97 14.57 0.10
C GLU A 170 21.47 14.35 0.35
N SER A 171 21.88 13.08 0.22
CA SER A 171 23.27 12.61 0.29
C SER A 171 23.50 11.44 -0.67
N LYS A 172 23.48 11.73 -1.98
CA LYS A 172 23.62 10.72 -3.05
C LYS A 172 24.58 11.20 -4.14
N GLN A 173 25.50 10.32 -4.55
CA GLN A 173 26.45 10.62 -5.62
C GLN A 173 25.94 10.06 -6.95
N ARG A 174 25.73 10.92 -7.95
CA ARG A 174 25.48 10.47 -9.32
C ARG A 174 26.68 9.69 -9.87
N THR A 175 26.39 8.50 -10.38
CA THR A 175 27.34 7.62 -11.06
C THR A 175 26.82 7.21 -12.43
N ASP A 176 27.67 6.58 -13.23
CA ASP A 176 27.27 6.09 -14.56
C ASP A 176 26.18 5.00 -14.47
N LYS A 177 26.10 4.28 -13.33
CA LYS A 177 25.12 3.21 -13.09
C LYS A 177 23.80 3.71 -12.53
N GLN A 178 23.81 4.82 -11.80
CA GLN A 178 22.63 5.36 -11.14
C GLN A 178 22.56 6.88 -11.33
N HIS A 179 21.69 7.30 -12.25
CA HIS A 179 21.48 8.69 -12.63
C HIS A 179 21.07 9.57 -11.44
N CYS A 180 20.21 9.05 -10.56
CA CYS A 180 19.70 9.79 -9.40
C CYS A 180 20.58 9.74 -8.16
N GLY A 181 21.76 9.14 -8.32
CA GLY A 181 22.77 9.02 -7.30
C GLY A 181 22.63 7.80 -6.39
N GLU A 182 23.77 7.27 -5.99
CA GLU A 182 23.89 6.17 -5.04
C GLU A 182 24.08 6.73 -3.62
N PRO A 183 23.35 6.22 -2.61
CA PRO A 183 23.50 6.65 -1.22
C PRO A 183 24.88 6.26 -0.66
N HIS A 184 25.30 6.96 0.39
CA HIS A 184 26.58 6.73 1.11
C HIS A 184 27.86 6.95 0.28
N LYS A 185 27.75 7.48 -0.95
CA LYS A 185 28.90 7.76 -1.81
C LYS A 185 29.34 9.23 -1.82
N ILE A 186 28.55 10.12 -1.21
CA ILE A 186 28.96 11.50 -0.94
C ILE A 186 29.55 11.61 0.47
N TYR A 187 30.88 11.69 0.56
CA TYR A 187 31.60 11.80 1.82
C TYR A 187 32.97 12.47 1.69
N LEU A 188 33.48 12.98 2.81
CA LEU A 188 34.84 13.51 2.98
C LEU A 188 35.57 12.68 4.05
N ASP A 189 36.78 12.23 3.75
CA ASP A 189 37.64 11.56 4.73
C ASP A 189 38.57 12.60 5.38
N ILE A 190 38.34 12.92 6.65
CA ILE A 190 39.09 13.92 7.41
C ILE A 190 40.07 13.21 8.34
N LYS A 191 41.36 13.42 8.12
CA LYS A 191 42.43 12.61 8.75
C LYS A 191 43.03 13.21 10.01
N GLN A 192 42.93 14.52 10.19
CA GLN A 192 43.52 15.24 11.30
C GLN A 192 42.45 16.08 11.97
N PRO A 193 42.48 16.25 13.29
CA PRO A 193 41.65 17.24 13.95
C PRO A 193 42.19 18.66 13.70
N GLY A 194 41.32 19.66 13.83
CA GLY A 194 41.62 21.08 13.69
C GLY A 194 40.66 21.81 12.76
N VAL A 195 41.00 23.07 12.44
CA VAL A 195 40.22 23.89 11.51
C VAL A 195 40.42 23.40 10.08
N HIS A 196 39.34 22.99 9.43
CA HIS A 196 39.26 22.66 8.01
C HIS A 196 38.40 23.67 7.26
N THR A 197 38.69 23.86 5.98
CA THR A 197 37.84 24.63 5.06
C THR A 197 36.99 23.67 4.23
N ILE A 198 35.68 23.62 4.47
CA ILE A 198 34.73 22.89 3.62
C ILE A 198 34.28 23.83 2.50
N SER A 199 34.27 23.32 1.27
CA SER A 199 33.89 24.12 0.10
C SER A 199 32.80 23.44 -0.72
N PHE A 200 31.90 24.24 -1.30
CA PHE A 200 30.89 23.78 -2.26
C PHE A 200 31.06 24.52 -3.58
N SER A 201 30.94 23.82 -4.71
CA SER A 201 31.04 24.43 -6.04
C SER A 201 29.87 24.05 -6.93
N MET A 202 29.53 24.95 -7.84
CA MET A 202 28.50 24.74 -8.86
C MET A 202 28.76 23.46 -9.66
N ARG A 203 27.68 22.70 -9.89
CA ARG A 203 27.59 21.73 -11.00
C ARG A 203 26.61 22.21 -12.08
N GLU A 204 25.52 22.85 -11.68
CA GLU A 204 24.42 23.32 -12.53
C GLU A 204 23.98 24.74 -12.09
N ASP A 205 23.53 25.61 -13.01
CA ASP A 205 22.95 26.92 -12.66
C ASP A 205 21.49 26.75 -12.21
N GLY A 206 20.93 27.77 -11.56
CA GLY A 206 19.61 27.71 -10.92
C GLY A 206 19.59 26.90 -9.60
N PHE A 207 20.69 26.29 -9.18
CA PHE A 207 20.70 25.49 -7.95
C PHE A 207 20.47 26.37 -6.71
N GLU A 208 19.45 26.04 -5.92
CA GLU A 208 19.09 26.75 -4.69
C GLU A 208 19.58 25.98 -3.45
N PHE A 209 20.50 26.59 -2.70
CA PHE A 209 21.25 26.01 -1.59
C PHE A 209 20.89 26.69 -0.26
N ASP A 210 20.37 25.91 0.70
CA ASP A 210 19.83 26.42 1.95
C ASP A 210 20.68 26.03 3.17
N LYS A 211 21.02 24.75 3.33
CA LYS A 211 21.81 24.30 4.48
C LYS A 211 22.61 23.06 4.15
N TRP A 212 23.69 22.81 4.88
CA TRP A 212 24.42 21.55 4.79
C TRP A 212 24.81 21.02 6.16
N LEU A 213 24.98 19.71 6.23
CA LEU A 213 25.55 19.05 7.39
C LEU A 213 26.48 17.93 6.93
N MET A 214 27.36 17.49 7.83
CA MET A 214 28.14 16.29 7.62
C MET A 214 28.26 15.49 8.90
N THR A 215 28.21 14.16 8.81
CA THR A 215 28.15 13.28 9.97
C THR A 215 28.97 12.01 9.79
N THR A 216 29.58 11.51 10.86
CA THR A 216 30.27 10.21 10.88
C THR A 216 29.32 9.01 10.88
N ASP A 217 28.05 9.23 11.20
CA ASP A 217 27.02 8.19 11.14
C ASP A 217 26.63 7.91 9.68
N ARG A 218 27.07 6.76 9.17
CA ARG A 218 26.71 6.27 7.83
C ARG A 218 25.21 6.08 7.65
N ASN A 219 24.50 5.71 8.71
CA ASN A 219 23.08 5.37 8.68
C ASN A 219 22.21 6.55 9.16
N PHE A 220 22.77 7.76 9.20
CA PHE A 220 22.05 8.96 9.60
C PHE A 220 20.77 9.12 8.80
N GLN A 221 19.65 9.27 9.52
CA GLN A 221 18.34 9.39 8.90
C GLN A 221 18.17 10.78 8.30
N ARG A 222 17.64 10.85 7.07
CA ARG A 222 17.36 12.12 6.39
C ARG A 222 16.49 13.01 7.27
N PRO A 223 16.89 14.26 7.58
CA PRO A 223 16.05 15.17 8.35
C PRO A 223 14.77 15.54 7.60
N SER A 224 13.65 15.65 8.32
CA SER A 224 12.33 16.02 7.77
C SER A 224 12.05 17.52 7.73
N GLY A 225 12.94 18.36 8.29
CA GLY A 225 12.81 19.82 8.40
C GLY A 225 14.13 20.56 8.15
N PRO A 226 14.40 21.72 8.79
CA PRO A 226 15.62 22.51 8.57
C PRO A 226 16.91 21.84 9.07
N GLY A 227 16.84 20.62 9.61
CA GLY A 227 18.01 19.90 10.12
C GLY A 227 18.55 20.47 11.44
N PRO A 228 19.69 19.94 11.93
CA PRO A 228 20.30 20.37 13.19
C PRO A 228 20.75 21.84 13.15
N ASP A 229 20.77 22.49 14.31
CA ASP A 229 21.24 23.87 14.44
C ASP A 229 22.74 24.00 14.15
N SER A 230 23.13 25.17 13.62
CA SER A 230 24.54 25.49 13.42
C SER A 230 25.21 25.83 14.74
N MET A 231 26.36 25.22 15.03
CA MET A 231 27.12 25.50 16.25
C MET A 231 28.36 26.31 15.93
N VAL A 232 28.57 27.42 16.65
CA VAL A 232 29.74 28.29 16.45
C VAL A 232 30.84 27.95 17.47
N LYS A 233 32.05 27.70 16.98
CA LYS A 233 33.26 27.53 17.79
C LYS A 233 33.94 28.87 18.09
N ALA A 234 34.07 29.72 17.08
CA ALA A 234 34.74 31.02 17.17
C ALA A 234 34.13 32.02 16.17
N GLY A 235 34.26 33.32 16.46
CA GLY A 235 33.65 34.40 15.67
C GLY A 235 32.16 34.63 16.01
N LYS A 236 31.48 35.42 15.19
CA LYS A 236 30.05 35.72 15.32
C LYS A 236 29.32 35.27 14.05
N ALA A 237 28.36 34.35 14.18
CA ALA A 237 27.51 33.98 13.06
C ALA A 237 26.57 35.15 12.69
N PRO A 238 26.24 35.32 11.40
CA PRO A 238 25.20 36.24 10.97
C PRO A 238 23.86 35.95 11.69
N GLU A 239 23.06 37.00 11.87
CA GLU A 239 21.70 36.84 12.43
C GLU A 239 20.78 36.24 11.37
N ALA A 240 19.89 35.34 11.80
CA ALA A 240 18.88 34.77 10.94
C ALA A 240 17.94 35.86 10.41
N PHE A 241 17.50 35.70 9.16
CA PHE A 241 16.51 36.56 8.53
C PHE A 241 15.10 36.26 9.06
N PRO A 242 14.15 37.20 8.88
CA PRO A 242 12.75 36.94 9.19
C PRO A 242 12.27 35.68 8.46
N LEU A 243 11.90 34.66 9.25
CA LEU A 243 11.40 33.41 8.70
C LEU A 243 10.14 33.68 7.89
N VAL A 244 10.18 33.33 6.61
CA VAL A 244 9.00 33.27 5.76
C VAL A 244 8.47 31.86 5.89
N ALA A 245 7.24 31.73 6.39
CA ALA A 245 6.58 30.44 6.39
C ALA A 245 6.61 29.88 4.97
N ALA A 246 7.02 28.62 4.81
CA ALA A 246 6.82 27.93 3.54
C ALA A 246 5.38 28.16 3.12
N ALA A 247 5.17 28.70 1.91
CA ALA A 247 3.86 28.57 1.29
C ALA A 247 3.56 27.07 1.38
N ALA A 248 2.49 26.70 2.09
CA ALA A 248 2.15 25.30 2.31
C ALA A 248 2.31 24.62 0.95
N SER A 249 3.25 23.68 0.85
CA SER A 249 3.43 22.92 -0.38
C SER A 249 2.03 22.47 -0.75
N THR A 250 1.51 22.96 -1.87
CA THR A 250 0.32 22.36 -2.43
C THR A 250 0.71 20.89 -2.54
N PRO A 251 0.02 19.97 -1.85
CA PRO A 251 0.25 18.56 -2.06
C PRO A 251 0.25 18.35 -3.57
N ALA A 252 1.21 17.58 -4.11
CA ALA A 252 0.95 16.88 -5.36
C ALA A 252 -0.44 16.27 -5.18
N VAL A 253 -1.42 16.78 -5.95
CA VAL A 253 -2.86 16.75 -5.67
C VAL A 253 -3.22 15.52 -4.85
N ALA A 254 -3.18 15.67 -3.52
CA ALA A 254 -4.18 15.08 -2.68
C ALA A 254 -5.45 15.66 -3.30
N THR A 255 -6.16 14.80 -4.03
CA THR A 255 -7.56 15.01 -4.38
C THR A 255 -8.15 15.74 -3.20
N ALA A 256 -8.49 17.01 -3.40
CA ALA A 256 -9.18 17.78 -2.40
C ALA A 256 -10.31 16.86 -1.94
N LYS A 257 -10.25 16.44 -0.66
CA LYS A 257 -11.46 16.04 0.04
C LYS A 257 -12.45 17.11 -0.36
N ARG A 258 -13.51 16.68 -1.07
CA ARG A 258 -14.77 17.42 -1.19
C ARG A 258 -14.90 18.23 0.10
N PRO A 259 -15.14 19.54 0.06
CA PRO A 259 -15.51 20.24 1.27
C PRO A 259 -16.55 19.37 1.95
N LYS A 260 -16.25 18.91 3.17
CA LYS A 260 -17.29 18.48 4.09
C LYS A 260 -18.33 19.56 3.94
N ALA A 261 -19.53 19.19 3.45
CA ALA A 261 -20.58 20.16 3.19
C ALA A 261 -20.56 21.12 4.37
N SER A 262 -20.18 22.37 4.13
CA SER A 262 -20.51 23.38 5.10
C SER A 262 -22.00 23.20 5.26
N THR A 263 -22.44 23.08 6.49
CA THR A 263 -23.84 22.91 6.84
C THR A 263 -24.64 24.18 6.54
N ASP A 264 -24.26 24.96 5.50
CA ASP A 264 -24.87 26.20 5.02
C ASP A 264 -24.45 26.55 3.58
N ALA A 265 -24.50 25.61 2.63
CA ALA A 265 -24.57 25.99 1.21
C ALA A 265 -26.01 26.42 0.92
N ALA A 266 -26.32 27.71 1.11
CA ALA A 266 -27.65 28.25 0.84
C ALA A 266 -28.10 27.86 -0.58
N ALA A 267 -29.32 27.33 -0.69
CA ALA A 267 -29.91 26.92 -1.95
C ALA A 267 -29.90 28.09 -2.93
N ARG A 268 -29.32 27.92 -4.13
CA ARG A 268 -29.15 28.99 -5.12
C ARG A 268 -29.63 28.58 -6.49
N LEU A 269 -30.25 29.51 -7.20
CA LEU A 269 -30.63 29.38 -8.60
C LEU A 269 -29.52 29.95 -9.48
N LEU A 270 -29.19 29.31 -10.60
CA LEU A 270 -28.09 29.70 -11.48
C LEU A 270 -28.60 30.08 -12.87
N MET A 271 -28.25 31.28 -13.35
CA MET A 271 -28.30 31.61 -14.77
C MET A 271 -26.89 31.45 -15.35
N PRO A 272 -26.57 30.32 -16.00
CA PRO A 272 -25.23 30.07 -16.53
C PRO A 272 -24.92 30.96 -17.74
N ALA A 273 -23.63 31.15 -18.03
CA ALA A 273 -23.13 31.87 -19.20
C ALA A 273 -23.77 31.40 -20.51
N THR A 274 -24.00 30.09 -20.67
CA THR A 274 -24.66 29.51 -21.85
C THR A 274 -26.12 29.95 -21.99
N LEU A 275 -26.82 30.17 -20.88
CA LEU A 275 -28.19 30.70 -20.89
C LEU A 275 -28.19 32.15 -21.41
N PHE A 276 -27.24 32.98 -20.94
CA PHE A 276 -27.04 34.33 -21.46
C PHE A 276 -26.60 34.32 -22.94
N ALA A 277 -25.73 33.40 -23.33
CA ALA A 277 -25.25 33.25 -24.70
C ALA A 277 -26.38 32.97 -25.72
N SER A 278 -27.45 32.30 -25.27
CA SER A 278 -28.65 32.05 -26.07
C SER A 278 -29.64 33.23 -26.14
N GLY A 279 -29.36 34.33 -25.43
CA GLY A 279 -30.17 35.54 -25.36
C GLY A 279 -29.68 36.66 -26.28
N LYS A 280 -29.95 37.90 -25.89
CA LYS A 280 -29.45 39.08 -26.62
C LYS A 280 -28.02 39.34 -26.16
N VAL A 281 -27.06 39.19 -27.08
CA VAL A 281 -25.62 39.24 -26.78
C VAL A 281 -24.91 40.19 -27.73
N THR A 282 -23.93 40.94 -27.21
CA THR A 282 -22.99 41.74 -27.99
C THR A 282 -21.56 41.32 -27.65
N ASN A 283 -20.72 41.07 -28.66
CA ASN A 283 -19.28 40.83 -28.57
C ASN A 283 -18.77 39.69 -27.65
N TYR A 284 -19.64 38.98 -26.92
CA TYR A 284 -19.26 37.75 -26.24
C TYR A 284 -19.23 36.56 -27.21
N TYR A 285 -18.33 35.63 -26.95
CA TYR A 285 -18.40 34.24 -27.41
C TYR A 285 -18.43 33.30 -26.20
N VAL A 286 -18.79 32.04 -26.43
CA VAL A 286 -18.73 31.00 -25.39
C VAL A 286 -17.35 30.36 -25.40
N ASP A 287 -16.51 30.71 -24.44
CA ASP A 287 -15.19 30.12 -24.23
C ASP A 287 -15.31 28.76 -23.54
N GLN A 288 -14.63 27.75 -24.08
CA GLN A 288 -14.60 26.37 -23.60
C GLN A 288 -15.99 25.74 -23.31
N GLY A 289 -17.03 26.19 -24.02
CA GLY A 289 -18.40 25.71 -23.84
C GLY A 289 -19.08 26.14 -22.53
N LYS A 290 -18.46 26.99 -21.71
CA LYS A 290 -18.96 27.29 -20.35
C LYS A 290 -18.86 28.74 -19.86
N TRP A 291 -18.08 29.61 -20.49
CA TRP A 291 -17.93 31.01 -20.05
C TRP A 291 -18.30 31.99 -21.16
N LEU A 292 -18.92 33.12 -20.82
CA LEU A 292 -18.95 34.27 -21.72
C LEU A 292 -17.57 34.92 -21.70
N ALA A 293 -17.01 35.22 -22.86
CA ALA A 293 -15.69 35.81 -23.00
C ALA A 293 -15.65 36.83 -24.15
N ILE A 294 -14.78 37.84 -24.04
CA ILE A 294 -14.54 38.87 -25.05
C ILE A 294 -13.29 38.47 -25.82
N ASN A 295 -13.30 38.60 -27.14
CA ASN A 295 -12.06 38.50 -27.91
C ASN A 295 -11.37 39.89 -27.88
N PRO A 296 -10.21 40.03 -27.21
CA PRO A 296 -9.56 41.33 -27.00
C PRO A 296 -9.13 42.04 -28.29
N ASP A 297 -8.95 41.28 -29.38
CA ASP A 297 -8.60 41.82 -30.71
C ASP A 297 -9.81 42.40 -31.44
N LYS A 298 -11.03 42.08 -31.01
CA LYS A 298 -12.27 42.44 -31.71
C LYS A 298 -13.11 43.47 -30.97
N ALA A 299 -13.10 43.44 -29.64
CA ALA A 299 -13.87 44.36 -28.82
C ALA A 299 -13.24 44.54 -27.43
N LYS A 300 -13.51 45.69 -26.81
CA LYS A 300 -13.06 45.99 -25.44
C LYS A 300 -14.16 45.81 -24.39
N SER A 301 -15.41 45.73 -24.82
CA SER A 301 -16.55 45.45 -23.94
C SER A 301 -17.61 44.61 -24.65
N ALA A 302 -18.40 43.91 -23.84
CA ALA A 302 -19.47 43.04 -24.27
C ALA A 302 -20.63 43.09 -23.26
N SER A 303 -21.84 42.79 -23.73
CA SER A 303 -23.02 42.66 -22.88
C SER A 303 -23.87 41.46 -23.27
N ALA A 304 -24.57 40.89 -22.30
CA ALA A 304 -25.55 39.84 -22.52
C ALA A 304 -26.78 40.09 -21.64
N GLU A 305 -27.96 39.87 -22.21
CA GLU A 305 -29.26 40.04 -21.55
C GLU A 305 -30.08 38.76 -21.67
N ARG A 306 -30.74 38.39 -20.57
CA ARG A 306 -31.66 37.26 -20.54
C ARG A 306 -32.78 37.48 -19.53
N THR A 307 -33.98 37.05 -19.90
CA THR A 307 -35.14 37.00 -19.00
C THR A 307 -34.87 36.10 -17.80
N PHE A 308 -35.17 36.60 -16.61
CA PHE A 308 -35.11 35.91 -15.33
C PHE A 308 -36.19 34.82 -15.29
N PRO A 309 -35.82 33.52 -15.27
CA PRO A 309 -36.78 32.43 -15.44
C PRO A 309 -37.30 31.88 -14.09
N TYR A 310 -37.13 32.61 -12.99
CA TYR A 310 -37.49 32.16 -11.65
C TYR A 310 -38.55 33.08 -11.01
N PRO A 311 -39.25 32.60 -9.96
CA PRO A 311 -40.31 33.37 -9.30
C PRO A 311 -39.83 34.71 -8.74
N THR A 312 -40.76 35.67 -8.69
CA THR A 312 -40.55 36.98 -8.06
C THR A 312 -40.13 36.80 -6.59
N GLY A 313 -39.12 37.54 -6.16
CA GLY A 313 -38.69 37.56 -4.75
C GLY A 313 -37.47 38.43 -4.49
N ARG A 314 -37.00 38.46 -3.24
CA ARG A 314 -35.74 39.11 -2.86
C ARG A 314 -34.61 38.11 -2.89
N TYR A 315 -33.60 38.39 -3.71
CA TYR A 315 -32.44 37.53 -3.89
C TYR A 315 -31.15 38.28 -3.55
N ASP A 316 -30.21 37.58 -2.93
CA ASP A 316 -28.81 37.93 -3.01
C ASP A 316 -28.29 37.50 -4.39
N VAL A 317 -27.96 38.49 -5.22
CA VAL A 317 -27.49 38.29 -6.60
C VAL A 317 -25.98 38.18 -6.57
N VAL A 318 -25.42 37.09 -7.10
CA VAL A 318 -23.98 36.84 -7.11
C VAL A 318 -23.47 36.76 -8.55
N LEU A 319 -22.61 37.69 -8.95
CA LEU A 319 -21.81 37.52 -10.16
C LEU A 319 -20.74 36.46 -9.91
N LEU A 320 -20.69 35.45 -10.79
CA LEU A 320 -19.64 34.43 -10.80
C LEU A 320 -18.69 34.72 -11.97
N ALA A 321 -17.66 35.52 -11.75
CA ALA A 321 -16.63 35.83 -12.75
C ALA A 321 -15.46 34.83 -12.68
N VAL A 322 -14.60 34.87 -13.70
CA VAL A 322 -13.35 34.08 -13.74
C VAL A 322 -12.18 35.06 -13.68
N GLY A 323 -11.25 34.82 -12.77
CA GLY A 323 -10.01 35.60 -12.69
C GLY A 323 -9.07 35.25 -13.83
N GLU A 324 -8.23 36.20 -14.23
CA GLU A 324 -7.17 36.01 -15.23
C GLU A 324 -5.88 36.56 -14.63
N ASN A 325 -4.74 35.89 -14.85
CA ASN A 325 -3.48 36.27 -14.19
C ASN A 325 -2.90 37.61 -14.67
N ASP A 326 -3.36 38.07 -15.83
CA ASP A 326 -3.03 39.36 -16.42
C ASP A 326 -4.23 40.31 -16.44
N GLY A 327 -5.42 39.87 -16.01
CA GLY A 327 -6.68 40.58 -16.22
C GLY A 327 -7.21 41.36 -15.02
N ARG A 328 -7.57 42.62 -15.25
CA ARG A 328 -8.26 43.54 -14.33
C ARG A 328 -9.67 43.91 -14.80
N SER A 329 -10.32 42.98 -15.50
CA SER A 329 -11.61 43.23 -16.14
C SER A 329 -12.67 43.72 -15.15
N THR A 330 -13.55 44.59 -15.63
CA THR A 330 -14.66 45.12 -14.85
C THR A 330 -15.98 44.56 -15.34
N TYR A 331 -16.91 44.37 -14.41
CA TYR A 331 -18.19 43.75 -14.63
C TYR A 331 -19.29 44.60 -13.99
N SER A 332 -20.48 44.59 -14.59
CA SER A 332 -21.69 45.12 -13.97
C SER A 332 -22.86 44.20 -14.22
N VAL A 333 -23.70 44.00 -13.20
CA VAL A 333 -24.97 43.29 -13.32
C VAL A 333 -26.10 44.30 -13.26
N ALA A 334 -27.14 44.10 -14.07
CA ALA A 334 -28.34 44.92 -14.11
C ALA A 334 -29.61 44.06 -14.04
N ILE A 335 -30.67 44.59 -13.45
CA ILE A 335 -32.02 44.01 -13.42
C ILE A 335 -32.98 45.06 -14.02
N ASP A 336 -33.72 44.70 -15.07
CA ASP A 336 -34.59 45.60 -15.85
C ASP A 336 -33.89 46.91 -16.28
N GLY A 337 -32.65 46.78 -16.74
CA GLY A 337 -31.83 47.91 -17.20
C GLY A 337 -31.21 48.76 -16.08
N LYS A 338 -31.56 48.54 -14.81
CA LYS A 338 -30.94 49.23 -13.67
C LYS A 338 -29.72 48.45 -13.16
N ILE A 339 -28.54 49.07 -13.20
CA ILE A 339 -27.29 48.48 -12.67
C ILE A 339 -27.41 48.33 -11.15
N ILE A 340 -27.23 47.10 -10.65
CA ILE A 340 -27.27 46.77 -9.22
C ILE A 340 -25.89 46.90 -8.55
N GLY A 341 -24.81 46.86 -9.35
CA GLY A 341 -23.48 47.25 -8.91
C GLY A 341 -22.38 46.84 -9.89
N HIS A 342 -21.14 47.19 -9.52
CA HIS A 342 -19.93 46.94 -10.29
C HIS A 342 -18.97 46.04 -9.52
N HIS A 343 -18.17 45.26 -10.25
CA HIS A 343 -17.11 44.44 -9.70
C HIS A 343 -15.88 44.52 -10.59
N GLN A 344 -14.70 44.73 -10.01
CA GLN A 344 -13.43 44.55 -10.69
C GLN A 344 -12.80 43.25 -10.22
N SER A 345 -12.52 42.34 -11.15
CA SER A 345 -11.91 41.06 -10.79
C SER A 345 -10.45 41.26 -10.37
N PRO A 346 -10.01 40.64 -9.26
CA PRO A 346 -8.59 40.60 -8.91
C PRO A 346 -7.81 39.66 -9.83
N LEU A 347 -6.48 39.80 -9.87
CA LEU A 347 -5.62 38.89 -10.62
C LEU A 347 -5.70 37.46 -10.08
N ALA A 348 -5.73 36.50 -11.01
CA ALA A 348 -5.64 35.07 -10.71
C ALA A 348 -4.18 34.61 -10.59
N ALA A 349 -3.95 33.49 -9.90
CA ALA A 349 -2.61 32.88 -9.85
C ALA A 349 -2.29 32.07 -11.11
N GLN A 350 -3.33 31.65 -11.84
CA GLN A 350 -3.27 30.87 -13.07
C GLN A 350 -3.78 31.70 -14.25
N THR A 351 -3.49 31.27 -15.49
CA THR A 351 -3.94 31.97 -16.72
C THR A 351 -5.42 32.33 -16.70
N TYR A 352 -6.26 31.46 -16.16
CA TYR A 352 -7.60 31.79 -15.71
C TYR A 352 -8.01 30.88 -14.54
N GLU A 353 -8.79 31.39 -13.60
CA GLU A 353 -9.14 30.70 -12.34
C GLU A 353 -10.59 30.98 -11.93
N GLU A 354 -11.35 29.94 -11.57
CA GLU A 354 -12.68 30.10 -10.96
C GLU A 354 -12.57 30.01 -9.43
N GLY A 355 -13.36 30.80 -8.70
CA GLY A 355 -13.40 30.69 -7.25
C GLY A 355 -14.12 31.85 -6.57
N PRO A 356 -14.44 31.73 -5.26
CA PRO A 356 -15.12 32.77 -4.49
C PRO A 356 -14.45 34.14 -4.55
N LYS A 357 -13.12 34.17 -4.71
CA LYS A 357 -12.30 35.39 -4.83
C LYS A 357 -12.71 36.30 -6.00
N PHE A 358 -13.27 35.73 -7.07
CA PHE A 358 -13.67 36.47 -8.28
C PHE A 358 -15.18 36.70 -8.33
N ASN A 359 -15.91 36.26 -7.30
CA ASN A 359 -17.34 36.42 -7.22
C ASN A 359 -17.67 37.71 -6.47
N HIS A 360 -18.83 38.28 -6.76
CA HIS A 360 -19.31 39.46 -6.04
C HIS A 360 -20.81 39.36 -5.78
N GLN A 361 -21.23 39.66 -4.56
CA GLN A 361 -22.61 39.49 -4.09
C GLN A 361 -23.24 40.84 -3.73
N TRP A 362 -24.42 41.08 -4.30
CA TRP A 362 -25.31 42.19 -3.93
C TRP A 362 -26.51 41.62 -3.19
N LYS A 363 -26.78 42.12 -1.97
CA LYS A 363 -27.77 41.51 -1.07
C LYS A 363 -29.17 42.10 -1.23
N GLY A 364 -30.19 41.26 -1.05
CA GLY A 364 -31.59 41.66 -0.88
C GLY A 364 -32.23 42.37 -2.09
N ILE A 365 -31.78 42.07 -3.30
CA ILE A 365 -32.27 42.67 -4.55
C ILE A 365 -33.64 42.10 -4.89
N LEU A 366 -34.65 42.96 -5.04
CA LEU A 366 -35.95 42.54 -5.56
C LEU A 366 -35.83 42.24 -7.05
N VAL A 367 -36.16 41.01 -7.45
CA VAL A 367 -36.17 40.57 -8.85
C VAL A 367 -37.55 39.98 -9.15
N THR A 368 -38.21 40.52 -10.17
CA THR A 368 -39.52 40.04 -10.62
C THR A 368 -39.36 38.92 -11.64
N GLU A 369 -40.26 37.95 -11.62
CA GLU A 369 -40.39 36.94 -12.67
C GLU A 369 -40.55 37.63 -14.03
N GLY A 370 -39.73 37.24 -15.01
CA GLY A 370 -39.71 37.89 -16.32
C GLY A 370 -38.82 39.13 -16.43
N ALA A 371 -38.18 39.60 -15.35
CA ALA A 371 -37.23 40.72 -15.41
C ALA A 371 -36.06 40.42 -16.35
N ILE A 372 -35.48 41.44 -16.98
CA ILE A 372 -34.27 41.28 -17.80
C ILE A 372 -33.02 41.37 -16.92
N VAL A 373 -32.29 40.26 -16.80
CA VAL A 373 -30.97 40.23 -16.17
C VAL A 373 -29.92 40.56 -17.23
N GLY A 374 -29.14 41.61 -17.00
CA GLY A 374 -28.05 42.04 -17.85
C GLY A 374 -26.69 41.81 -17.19
N VAL A 375 -25.71 41.34 -17.95
CA VAL A 375 -24.30 41.34 -17.56
C VAL A 375 -23.52 42.12 -18.61
N LYS A 376 -22.66 43.03 -18.16
CA LYS A 376 -21.71 43.75 -19.02
C LYS A 376 -20.31 43.56 -18.49
N SER A 377 -19.38 43.27 -19.39
CA SER A 377 -17.95 43.14 -19.10
C SER A 377 -17.14 44.13 -19.93
N THR A 378 -16.05 44.62 -19.35
CA THR A 378 -15.02 45.39 -20.05
C THR A 378 -13.67 44.76 -19.74
N ILE A 379 -12.89 44.46 -20.78
CA ILE A 379 -11.54 43.92 -20.61
C ILE A 379 -10.61 45.01 -20.06
N ALA A 380 -9.62 44.58 -19.30
CA ALA A 380 -8.50 45.40 -18.87
C ALA A 380 -7.38 44.45 -18.45
N SER A 381 -6.13 44.80 -18.71
CA SER A 381 -4.98 44.02 -18.25
C SER A 381 -4.11 44.87 -17.33
N GLU A 382 -3.44 44.21 -16.38
CA GLU A 382 -2.57 44.89 -15.41
C GLU A 382 -1.45 45.70 -16.09
N ASP A 383 -0.95 45.18 -17.21
CA ASP A 383 0.10 45.80 -18.01
C ASP A 383 -0.41 46.87 -19.00
N GLY A 384 -1.71 47.12 -19.05
CA GLY A 384 -2.35 48.07 -19.96
C GLY A 384 -2.41 47.63 -21.44
N LYS A 385 -2.01 46.39 -21.77
CA LYS A 385 -1.99 45.88 -23.16
C LYS A 385 -3.25 45.11 -23.57
N GLU A 386 -4.19 44.94 -22.62
CA GLU A 386 -5.55 44.40 -22.82
C GLU A 386 -5.62 42.99 -23.47
N PHE A 387 -4.93 42.01 -22.87
CA PHE A 387 -4.99 40.60 -23.24
C PHE A 387 -6.13 39.80 -22.56
N SER A 388 -6.78 40.39 -21.55
CA SER A 388 -7.83 39.70 -20.81
C SER A 388 -9.13 39.54 -21.61
N ARG A 389 -9.92 38.53 -21.24
CA ARG A 389 -11.17 38.16 -21.93
C ARG A 389 -12.42 38.45 -21.10
N ALA A 390 -12.28 39.01 -19.90
CA ALA A 390 -13.37 39.41 -19.00
C ALA A 390 -14.46 38.34 -18.83
N ARG A 391 -14.04 37.14 -18.43
CA ARG A 391 -14.87 35.95 -18.41
C ARG A 391 -15.95 35.93 -17.33
N VAL A 392 -17.16 35.55 -17.70
CA VAL A 392 -18.30 35.35 -16.79
C VAL A 392 -18.79 33.90 -16.87
N ARG A 393 -18.92 33.25 -15.72
CA ARG A 393 -19.45 31.88 -15.62
C ARG A 393 -20.97 31.85 -15.47
N ALA A 394 -21.53 32.69 -14.60
CA ALA A 394 -22.95 32.71 -14.30
C ALA A 394 -23.34 33.93 -13.46
N VAL A 395 -24.64 34.16 -13.33
CA VAL A 395 -25.23 34.98 -12.26
C VAL A 395 -26.08 34.06 -11.38
N ALA A 396 -25.80 34.02 -10.09
CA ALA A 396 -26.54 33.22 -9.11
C ALA A 396 -27.53 34.08 -8.32
N PHE A 397 -28.61 33.47 -7.86
CA PHE A 397 -29.67 34.10 -7.08
C PHE A 397 -29.95 33.24 -5.86
N ILE A 398 -29.61 33.75 -4.68
CA ILE A 398 -29.83 33.08 -3.40
C ILE A 398 -31.04 33.74 -2.74
N PRO A 399 -32.12 33.01 -2.38
CA PRO A 399 -33.25 33.59 -1.67
C PRO A 399 -32.81 34.33 -0.39
N ALA A 400 -33.17 35.61 -0.27
CA ALA A 400 -32.76 36.45 0.86
C ALA A 400 -33.74 36.40 2.05
N ASP A 401 -34.90 35.77 1.87
CA ASP A 401 -35.92 35.56 2.90
C ASP A 401 -36.69 34.24 2.68
N GLU A 402 -37.42 33.80 3.73
CA GLU A 402 -38.17 32.54 3.73
C GLU A 402 -39.29 32.52 2.68
N ALA A 403 -39.94 33.66 2.41
CA ALA A 403 -41.00 33.77 1.41
C ALA A 403 -40.46 33.50 0.00
N THR A 404 -39.30 34.09 -0.32
CA THR A 404 -38.61 33.87 -1.59
C THR A 404 -38.08 32.44 -1.68
N LEU A 405 -37.57 31.87 -0.58
CA LEU A 405 -37.13 30.47 -0.55
C LEU A 405 -38.27 29.50 -0.84
N ALA A 406 -39.44 29.73 -0.24
CA ALA A 406 -40.63 28.92 -0.46
C ALA A 406 -41.10 28.99 -1.92
N ALA A 407 -41.13 30.20 -2.51
CA ALA A 407 -41.49 30.39 -3.91
C ALA A 407 -40.48 29.74 -4.87
N ALA A 408 -39.18 29.86 -4.59
CA ALA A 408 -38.08 29.34 -5.40
C ALA A 408 -37.91 27.82 -5.34
N LYS A 409 -38.55 27.12 -4.38
CA LYS A 409 -38.32 25.70 -4.08
C LYS A 409 -38.41 24.78 -5.31
N SER A 410 -39.46 24.91 -6.12
CA SER A 410 -39.62 24.08 -7.33
C SER A 410 -38.49 24.30 -8.35
N SER A 411 -38.03 25.55 -8.51
CA SER A 411 -36.92 25.90 -9.40
C SER A 411 -35.59 25.41 -8.84
N LEU A 412 -35.42 25.46 -7.51
CA LEU A 412 -34.24 24.92 -6.82
C LEU A 412 -34.18 23.40 -6.96
N ASP A 413 -35.30 22.68 -6.84
CA ASP A 413 -35.37 21.23 -7.00
C ASP A 413 -35.07 20.81 -8.46
N LYS A 414 -35.51 21.60 -9.46
CA LYS A 414 -35.20 21.36 -10.88
C LYS A 414 -33.74 21.66 -11.25
N GLN A 415 -33.07 22.53 -10.50
CA GLN A 415 -31.66 22.89 -10.70
C GLN A 415 -30.70 22.17 -9.76
N ALA A 416 -31.23 21.49 -8.74
CA ALA A 416 -30.48 20.51 -8.00
C ALA A 416 -29.90 19.54 -9.04
N PRO A 417 -28.58 19.31 -9.04
CA PRO A 417 -28.00 18.39 -10.00
C PRO A 417 -28.74 17.05 -9.86
N PRO A 418 -29.23 16.44 -10.96
CA PRO A 418 -29.55 15.02 -10.90
C PRO A 418 -28.30 14.35 -10.32
N THR A 419 -28.46 13.41 -9.40
CA THR A 419 -27.36 12.62 -8.87
C THR A 419 -26.72 11.83 -10.02
N ALA A 420 -25.82 12.50 -10.73
CA ALA A 420 -24.96 11.93 -11.73
C ALA A 420 -23.95 11.05 -10.98
N PRO A 421 -23.67 9.83 -11.48
CA PRO A 421 -22.66 8.98 -10.88
C PRO A 421 -21.34 9.74 -10.87
N MET A 422 -20.62 9.70 -9.75
CA MET A 422 -19.23 10.14 -9.72
C MET A 422 -18.50 9.43 -10.88
N ALA A 423 -17.61 10.12 -11.58
CA ALA A 423 -16.60 9.44 -12.40
C ALA A 423 -16.00 8.35 -11.52
N SER A 424 -16.14 7.09 -11.93
CA SER A 424 -15.86 5.99 -11.02
C SER A 424 -14.36 5.86 -10.83
N ASP A 425 -13.90 6.02 -9.60
CA ASP A 425 -12.61 5.47 -9.15
C ASP A 425 -12.59 3.92 -9.25
N THR A 426 -13.70 3.29 -9.70
CA THR A 426 -13.72 1.87 -10.02
C THR A 426 -12.96 1.60 -11.32
N SER A 427 -12.10 0.58 -11.30
CA SER A 427 -11.47 0.07 -12.49
C SER A 427 -12.51 -0.41 -13.51
N PRO A 428 -12.19 -0.41 -14.81
CA PRO A 428 -13.16 -0.81 -15.81
C PRO A 428 -13.45 -2.31 -15.66
N THR A 429 -14.64 -2.70 -16.10
CA THR A 429 -15.07 -4.09 -16.27
C THR A 429 -15.85 -4.14 -17.57
N THR A 430 -15.59 -5.14 -18.40
CA THR A 430 -16.22 -5.30 -19.71
C THR A 430 -16.94 -6.64 -19.73
N PRO A 431 -18.28 -6.64 -19.72
CA PRO A 431 -19.06 -7.85 -19.87
C PRO A 431 -18.69 -8.62 -21.14
N VAL A 432 -18.51 -9.94 -21.04
CA VAL A 432 -18.26 -10.82 -22.20
C VAL A 432 -19.40 -10.74 -23.22
N SER A 433 -20.62 -10.48 -22.75
CA SER A 433 -21.80 -10.28 -23.58
C SER A 433 -22.35 -8.87 -23.45
N GLN A 434 -22.82 -8.29 -24.56
CA GLN A 434 -23.59 -7.04 -24.58
C GLN A 434 -25.10 -7.25 -24.49
N LEU A 435 -25.57 -8.50 -24.57
CA LEU A 435 -26.98 -8.84 -24.44
C LEU A 435 -27.42 -8.72 -22.97
N PRO A 436 -28.64 -8.21 -22.70
CA PRO A 436 -29.20 -8.24 -21.34
C PRO A 436 -29.30 -9.64 -20.77
N LEU A 437 -29.69 -10.61 -21.61
CA LEU A 437 -29.89 -12.02 -21.27
C LEU A 437 -29.43 -12.92 -22.41
N GLN A 438 -28.83 -14.06 -22.08
CA GLN A 438 -28.53 -15.13 -23.05
C GLN A 438 -29.80 -15.89 -23.44
N GLN A 439 -29.85 -16.34 -24.70
CA GLN A 439 -30.96 -17.07 -25.30
C GLN A 439 -30.45 -18.33 -26.04
N PRO A 440 -31.24 -19.41 -26.15
CA PRO A 440 -32.58 -19.59 -25.55
C PRO A 440 -32.51 -19.74 -24.02
N ARG A 441 -33.63 -19.50 -23.33
CA ARG A 441 -33.75 -19.72 -21.88
C ARG A 441 -34.64 -20.91 -21.58
N GLN A 442 -34.33 -21.59 -20.48
CA GLN A 442 -35.22 -22.58 -19.89
C GLN A 442 -36.20 -21.90 -18.93
N ALA A 443 -37.20 -22.64 -18.47
CA ALA A 443 -38.08 -22.17 -17.41
C ALA A 443 -37.30 -22.03 -16.10
N ASP A 444 -37.76 -21.13 -15.22
CA ASP A 444 -37.29 -21.08 -13.84
C ASP A 444 -37.52 -22.42 -13.13
N GLY A 445 -36.70 -22.70 -12.12
CA GLY A 445 -36.92 -23.83 -11.22
C GLY A 445 -38.23 -23.71 -10.44
N ASP A 446 -38.70 -24.82 -9.90
CA ASP A 446 -39.98 -24.94 -9.18
C ASP A 446 -39.89 -24.52 -7.69
N GLY A 447 -38.71 -24.08 -7.24
CA GLY A 447 -38.45 -23.74 -5.84
C GLY A 447 -38.32 -24.95 -4.92
N SER A 448 -38.12 -26.16 -5.48
CA SER A 448 -37.71 -27.33 -4.71
C SER A 448 -36.31 -27.15 -4.10
N VAL A 449 -36.08 -27.80 -2.97
CA VAL A 449 -34.81 -27.74 -2.24
C VAL A 449 -34.27 -29.14 -2.06
N VAL A 450 -33.01 -29.34 -2.46
CA VAL A 450 -32.27 -30.58 -2.26
C VAL A 450 -31.15 -30.30 -1.26
N VAL A 451 -31.07 -31.13 -0.22
CA VAL A 451 -29.96 -31.13 0.74
C VAL A 451 -29.10 -32.37 0.47
N SER A 452 -27.80 -32.17 0.30
CA SER A 452 -26.83 -33.23 -0.01
C SER A 452 -25.54 -33.10 0.79
N GLY A 453 -24.68 -34.12 0.70
CA GLY A 453 -23.47 -34.27 1.50
C GLY A 453 -23.64 -35.21 2.68
N GLU A 454 -22.55 -35.51 3.38
CA GLU A 454 -22.58 -36.32 4.60
C GLU A 454 -23.16 -35.46 5.75
N HIS A 455 -24.29 -35.85 6.33
CA HIS A 455 -24.95 -35.12 7.42
C HIS A 455 -24.27 -35.38 8.77
N ARG A 456 -23.03 -34.90 8.91
CA ARG A 456 -22.20 -35.07 10.11
C ARG A 456 -21.55 -33.77 10.53
N VAL A 457 -21.23 -33.65 11.82
CA VAL A 457 -20.48 -32.51 12.36
C VAL A 457 -19.19 -32.33 11.56
N TRP A 458 -18.92 -31.09 11.15
CA TRP A 458 -17.78 -30.62 10.36
C TRP A 458 -17.79 -30.96 8.86
N HIS A 459 -18.76 -31.73 8.38
CA HIS A 459 -18.84 -32.09 6.96
C HIS A 459 -19.54 -30.99 6.16
N LYS A 460 -19.19 -30.87 4.87
CA LYS A 460 -19.88 -29.96 3.95
C LYS A 460 -21.29 -30.49 3.68
N VAL A 461 -22.28 -29.74 4.14
CA VAL A 461 -23.70 -29.89 3.78
C VAL A 461 -24.02 -28.86 2.71
N THR A 462 -24.61 -29.32 1.61
CA THR A 462 -24.97 -28.48 0.47
C THR A 462 -26.48 -28.34 0.41
N VAL A 463 -26.97 -27.10 0.32
CA VAL A 463 -28.38 -26.78 0.09
C VAL A 463 -28.52 -26.17 -1.30
N ASP A 464 -29.15 -26.92 -2.20
CA ASP A 464 -29.45 -26.50 -3.55
C ASP A 464 -30.94 -26.16 -3.66
N LEU A 465 -31.22 -24.96 -4.18
CA LEU A 465 -32.55 -24.49 -4.52
C LEU A 465 -32.69 -24.47 -6.04
N ALA A 466 -33.76 -25.08 -6.56
CA ALA A 466 -34.20 -24.87 -7.93
C ALA A 466 -34.82 -23.47 -8.06
N GLY A 467 -33.98 -22.47 -8.28
CA GLY A 467 -34.32 -21.06 -8.34
C GLY A 467 -34.54 -20.53 -9.76
N PRO A 468 -34.48 -19.19 -9.95
CA PRO A 468 -34.60 -18.58 -11.28
C PRO A 468 -33.55 -19.15 -12.24
N TYR A 469 -33.94 -19.36 -13.51
CA TYR A 469 -32.98 -19.70 -14.55
C TYR A 469 -32.07 -18.49 -14.80
N ALA A 470 -30.77 -18.72 -14.76
CA ALA A 470 -29.76 -17.73 -15.08
C ALA A 470 -28.64 -18.33 -15.93
N HIS A 471 -27.89 -17.46 -16.58
CA HIS A 471 -26.64 -17.78 -17.26
C HIS A 471 -25.55 -16.87 -16.70
N GLU A 472 -24.34 -17.38 -16.50
CA GLU A 472 -23.20 -16.60 -15.98
C GLU A 472 -22.81 -15.39 -16.84
N LYS A 473 -23.36 -15.23 -18.06
CA LYS A 473 -23.17 -14.08 -18.98
C LYS A 473 -24.38 -13.12 -19.01
N ASP A 474 -25.38 -13.32 -18.17
CA ASP A 474 -26.56 -12.45 -18.07
C ASP A 474 -26.20 -11.11 -17.40
N ASN A 475 -26.57 -9.98 -18.01
CA ASN A 475 -26.30 -8.64 -17.49
C ASN A 475 -27.46 -8.02 -16.70
N ALA A 476 -28.70 -8.40 -17.02
CA ALA A 476 -29.89 -7.76 -16.46
C ALA A 476 -31.10 -8.71 -16.39
N PRO A 477 -31.34 -9.36 -15.24
CA PRO A 477 -30.53 -9.31 -14.02
C PRO A 477 -29.22 -10.09 -14.13
N ASN A 478 -28.15 -9.57 -13.53
CA ASN A 478 -26.89 -10.32 -13.38
C ASN A 478 -27.01 -11.32 -12.20
N PRO A 479 -26.70 -12.62 -12.38
CA PRO A 479 -26.88 -13.66 -11.35
C PRO A 479 -26.06 -13.43 -10.09
N PHE A 480 -24.92 -12.76 -10.20
CA PHE A 480 -23.96 -12.57 -9.11
C PHE A 480 -24.22 -11.28 -8.34
N THR A 481 -24.74 -10.23 -8.98
CA THR A 481 -25.02 -8.95 -8.31
C THR A 481 -26.49 -8.75 -7.95
N ASP A 482 -27.41 -9.18 -8.80
CA ASP A 482 -28.83 -8.76 -8.73
C ASP A 482 -29.75 -9.78 -8.07
N TYR A 483 -29.22 -10.94 -7.73
CA TYR A 483 -29.91 -11.95 -6.94
C TYR A 483 -29.16 -12.24 -5.65
N ARG A 484 -29.91 -12.35 -4.55
CA ARG A 484 -29.36 -12.69 -3.24
C ARG A 484 -30.09 -13.90 -2.68
N MET A 485 -29.39 -15.02 -2.65
CA MET A 485 -29.73 -16.15 -1.79
C MET A 485 -28.96 -16.04 -0.47
N THR A 486 -29.64 -16.30 0.63
CA THR A 486 -29.03 -16.44 1.96
C THR A 486 -29.75 -17.55 2.70
N VAL A 487 -29.00 -18.42 3.36
CA VAL A 487 -29.56 -19.54 4.12
C VAL A 487 -29.21 -19.36 5.58
N GLN A 488 -30.24 -19.27 6.42
CA GLN A 488 -30.09 -19.27 7.87
C GLN A 488 -30.22 -20.71 8.37
N PHE A 489 -29.26 -21.17 9.15
CA PHE A 489 -29.30 -22.46 9.85
C PHE A 489 -29.44 -22.19 11.35
N ARG A 490 -30.37 -22.87 12.02
CA ARG A 490 -30.60 -22.75 13.45
C ARG A 490 -30.64 -24.13 14.10
N HIS A 491 -29.79 -24.35 15.08
CA HIS A 491 -29.77 -25.56 15.89
C HIS A 491 -30.82 -25.49 17.00
N THR A 492 -31.24 -26.65 17.52
CA THR A 492 -32.21 -26.74 18.63
C THR A 492 -31.74 -26.09 19.93
N ASP A 493 -30.44 -25.91 20.13
CA ASP A 493 -29.89 -25.18 21.30
C ASP A 493 -29.92 -23.65 21.14
N GLY A 494 -30.38 -23.14 19.98
CA GLY A 494 -30.45 -21.73 19.68
C GLY A 494 -29.27 -21.17 18.88
N THR A 495 -28.20 -21.93 18.65
CA THR A 495 -27.09 -21.47 17.82
C THR A 495 -27.53 -21.25 16.38
N GLN A 496 -27.02 -20.18 15.74
CA GLN A 496 -27.44 -19.79 14.41
C GLN A 496 -26.26 -19.40 13.53
N TYR A 497 -26.31 -19.82 12.26
CA TYR A 497 -25.41 -19.38 11.20
C TYR A 497 -26.22 -18.78 10.06
N THR A 498 -25.65 -17.78 9.37
CA THR A 498 -26.24 -17.22 8.16
C THR A 498 -25.19 -17.24 7.07
N VAL A 499 -25.40 -18.07 6.06
CA VAL A 499 -24.44 -18.28 4.97
C VAL A 499 -24.96 -17.66 3.67
N PRO A 500 -24.12 -16.97 2.90
CA PRO A 500 -24.49 -16.50 1.57
C PRO A 500 -24.60 -17.69 0.60
N GLY A 501 -25.64 -17.69 -0.24
CA GLY A 501 -25.73 -18.58 -1.39
C GLY A 501 -25.24 -17.93 -2.68
N TYR A 502 -25.03 -18.72 -3.73
CA TYR A 502 -24.50 -18.29 -5.02
C TYR A 502 -25.17 -19.04 -6.19
N PHE A 503 -25.02 -18.52 -7.41
CA PHE A 503 -25.49 -19.17 -8.63
C PHE A 503 -24.53 -20.30 -9.06
N ALA A 504 -25.07 -21.50 -9.25
CA ALA A 504 -24.30 -22.75 -9.46
C ALA A 504 -24.66 -23.46 -10.77
N ALA A 505 -25.18 -22.72 -11.77
CA ALA A 505 -25.56 -23.26 -13.08
C ALA A 505 -26.51 -24.47 -12.96
N ASP A 506 -26.10 -25.64 -13.43
CA ASP A 506 -26.86 -26.89 -13.37
C ASP A 506 -26.65 -27.69 -12.07
N GLY A 507 -25.80 -27.21 -11.16
CA GLY A 507 -25.45 -27.87 -9.90
C GLY A 507 -24.33 -28.91 -10.00
N ASP A 508 -23.83 -29.22 -11.21
CA ASP A 508 -22.72 -30.14 -11.46
C ASP A 508 -21.71 -29.54 -12.47
N ALA A 509 -21.59 -28.21 -12.46
CA ALA A 509 -20.82 -27.43 -13.43
C ALA A 509 -19.36 -27.88 -13.54
N GLY A 510 -18.76 -28.38 -12.44
CA GLY A 510 -17.40 -28.91 -12.48
C GLY A 510 -17.24 -30.13 -13.39
N ASN A 511 -18.29 -30.93 -13.58
CA ASN A 511 -18.33 -32.05 -14.52
C ASN A 511 -18.98 -31.70 -15.86
N SER A 512 -20.07 -30.95 -15.86
CA SER A 512 -20.83 -30.66 -17.06
C SER A 512 -20.26 -29.51 -17.90
N SER A 513 -19.42 -28.66 -17.29
CA SER A 513 -19.02 -27.37 -17.88
C SER A 513 -20.14 -26.35 -18.01
N ALA A 514 -21.29 -26.55 -17.34
CA ALA A 514 -22.45 -25.69 -17.54
C ALA A 514 -22.18 -24.24 -17.14
N GLU A 515 -22.63 -23.32 -18.00
CA GLU A 515 -22.59 -21.87 -17.82
C GLU A 515 -23.96 -21.31 -17.37
N ASP A 516 -25.00 -22.15 -17.40
CA ASP A 516 -26.38 -21.78 -17.14
C ASP A 516 -27.14 -22.89 -16.39
N GLY A 517 -28.29 -22.52 -15.84
CA GLY A 517 -29.20 -23.45 -15.19
C GLY A 517 -30.05 -22.77 -14.11
N THR A 518 -30.65 -23.59 -13.26
CA THR A 518 -31.60 -23.13 -12.22
C THR A 518 -31.09 -23.36 -10.81
N VAL A 519 -29.85 -23.83 -10.61
CA VAL A 519 -29.36 -24.20 -9.28
C VAL A 519 -28.74 -23.00 -8.57
N TRP A 520 -29.23 -22.74 -7.37
CA TRP A 520 -28.69 -21.77 -6.42
C TRP A 520 -28.27 -22.49 -5.15
N ARG A 521 -27.01 -22.33 -4.76
CA ARG A 521 -26.31 -23.21 -3.82
C ARG A 521 -25.83 -22.45 -2.59
N ALA A 522 -25.89 -23.09 -1.43
CA ALA A 522 -25.20 -22.64 -0.22
C ALA A 522 -24.50 -23.82 0.48
N HIS A 523 -23.31 -23.58 1.01
CA HIS A 523 -22.55 -24.57 1.77
C HIS A 523 -22.57 -24.25 3.28
N PHE A 524 -22.82 -25.27 4.08
CA PHE A 524 -22.83 -25.20 5.53
C PHE A 524 -21.98 -26.32 6.13
N ALA A 525 -21.14 -26.00 7.11
CA ALA A 525 -20.40 -27.01 7.87
C ALA A 525 -20.85 -26.95 9.33
N PRO A 526 -21.77 -27.83 9.76
CA PRO A 526 -22.36 -27.80 11.10
C PRO A 526 -21.31 -28.13 12.15
N ASP A 527 -21.35 -27.43 13.28
CA ASP A 527 -20.35 -27.55 14.34
C ASP A 527 -20.84 -28.35 15.57
N ARG A 528 -22.05 -28.90 15.49
CA ARG A 528 -22.65 -29.75 16.53
C ARG A 528 -23.70 -30.70 15.93
N ALA A 529 -23.80 -31.88 16.54
CA ALA A 529 -24.80 -32.87 16.21
C ALA A 529 -26.18 -32.45 16.72
N GLY A 530 -27.23 -33.06 16.14
CA GLY A 530 -28.62 -32.78 16.43
C GLY A 530 -29.35 -32.13 15.27
N LYS A 531 -30.55 -31.65 15.56
CA LYS A 531 -31.48 -31.13 14.56
C LYS A 531 -31.19 -29.67 14.23
N TRP A 532 -30.98 -29.42 12.95
CA TRP A 532 -30.82 -28.09 12.39
C TRP A 532 -32.04 -27.75 11.51
N ALA A 533 -32.68 -26.62 11.77
CA ALA A 533 -33.64 -26.03 10.85
C ALA A 533 -32.93 -25.08 9.90
N TYR A 534 -33.33 -25.03 8.63
CA TYR A 534 -32.86 -24.03 7.68
C TYR A 534 -34.01 -23.21 7.11
N THR A 535 -33.73 -21.94 6.79
CA THR A 535 -34.64 -21.03 6.08
C THR A 535 -33.88 -20.29 4.99
N ILE A 536 -34.37 -20.38 3.76
CA ILE A 536 -33.84 -19.70 2.58
C ILE A 536 -34.53 -18.35 2.42
N ARG A 537 -33.76 -17.29 2.25
CA ARG A 537 -34.23 -15.97 1.83
C ARG A 537 -33.69 -15.68 0.45
N PHE A 538 -34.59 -15.41 -0.48
CA PHE A 538 -34.26 -15.11 -1.87
C PHE A 538 -34.83 -13.76 -2.27
N HIS A 539 -33.97 -12.89 -2.79
CA HIS A 539 -34.31 -11.53 -3.22
C HIS A 539 -33.76 -11.22 -4.60
N ARG A 540 -34.47 -10.40 -5.36
CA ARG A 540 -34.04 -9.84 -6.65
C ARG A 540 -34.07 -8.31 -6.59
N GLY A 541 -33.08 -7.68 -7.18
CA GLY A 541 -32.99 -6.22 -7.30
C GLY A 541 -31.57 -5.81 -7.66
N LYS A 542 -31.40 -4.61 -8.22
CA LYS A 542 -30.08 -4.12 -8.61
C LYS A 542 -29.11 -4.16 -7.41
N LEU A 543 -27.99 -4.87 -7.56
CA LEU A 543 -26.99 -5.09 -6.51
C LEU A 543 -27.55 -5.71 -5.22
N ALA A 544 -28.64 -6.49 -5.29
CA ALA A 544 -29.26 -7.13 -4.11
C ALA A 544 -28.26 -7.99 -3.32
N ALA A 545 -27.33 -8.68 -4.00
CA ALA A 545 -26.30 -9.51 -3.39
C ALA A 545 -25.34 -8.70 -2.49
N LEU A 546 -25.20 -7.40 -2.75
CA LEU A 546 -24.18 -6.52 -2.17
C LEU A 546 -24.77 -5.42 -1.26
N GLY A 547 -26.04 -5.56 -0.88
CA GLY A 547 -26.73 -4.61 0.01
C GLY A 547 -27.41 -3.43 -0.69
N GLY A 548 -27.83 -3.60 -1.95
CA GLY A 548 -28.61 -2.60 -2.70
C GLY A 548 -29.83 -2.07 -1.94
N VAL A 549 -30.16 -0.80 -2.18
CA VAL A 549 -31.17 -0.02 -1.42
C VAL A 549 -32.60 -0.55 -1.62
N THR A 550 -32.87 -1.19 -2.75
CA THR A 550 -34.18 -1.74 -3.12
C THR A 550 -34.02 -3.17 -3.66
N SER A 551 -34.65 -4.12 -2.99
CA SER A 551 -34.78 -5.51 -3.47
C SER A 551 -36.16 -6.04 -3.10
N GLN A 552 -36.68 -6.96 -3.90
CA GLN A 552 -37.98 -7.61 -3.70
C GLN A 552 -37.76 -9.09 -3.40
N SER A 553 -38.53 -9.63 -2.46
CA SER A 553 -38.57 -11.08 -2.24
C SER A 553 -39.11 -11.78 -3.49
N MET A 554 -38.58 -12.96 -3.79
CA MET A 554 -39.11 -13.79 -4.88
C MET A 554 -39.96 -14.91 -4.30
N ASP A 555 -41.29 -14.75 -4.32
CA ASP A 555 -42.23 -15.61 -3.57
C ASP A 555 -42.07 -17.12 -3.85
N ALA A 556 -41.75 -17.51 -5.08
CA ALA A 556 -41.52 -18.91 -5.45
C ALA A 556 -40.31 -19.56 -4.73
N PHE A 557 -39.35 -18.74 -4.28
CA PHE A 557 -38.03 -19.15 -3.79
C PHE A 557 -37.76 -18.68 -2.34
N HIS A 558 -38.44 -17.63 -1.92
CA HIS A 558 -38.30 -16.99 -0.61
C HIS A 558 -39.06 -17.75 0.47
N GLY A 559 -38.47 -17.88 1.66
CA GLY A 559 -39.11 -18.50 2.81
C GLY A 559 -39.14 -20.03 2.79
N LYS A 560 -38.47 -20.67 1.81
CA LYS A 560 -38.32 -22.13 1.79
C LYS A 560 -37.59 -22.59 3.05
N GLN A 561 -38.09 -23.64 3.68
CA GLN A 561 -37.58 -24.12 4.96
C GLN A 561 -37.51 -25.65 4.99
N GLY A 562 -36.67 -26.17 5.87
CA GLY A 562 -36.58 -27.61 6.12
C GLY A 562 -35.75 -27.92 7.36
N THR A 563 -35.49 -29.20 7.60
CA THR A 563 -34.68 -29.64 8.73
C THR A 563 -33.69 -30.72 8.31
N ILE A 564 -32.53 -30.71 8.93
CA ILE A 564 -31.41 -31.62 8.68
C ILE A 564 -31.00 -32.21 10.03
N GLU A 565 -30.90 -33.54 10.10
CA GLU A 565 -30.38 -34.23 11.28
C GLU A 565 -28.88 -34.45 11.10
N ILE A 566 -28.06 -33.90 11.99
CA ILE A 566 -26.61 -34.00 11.93
C ILE A 566 -26.11 -35.01 12.97
N GLY A 567 -25.41 -36.05 12.53
CA GLY A 567 -24.74 -37.01 13.41
C GLY A 567 -23.31 -36.60 13.76
N GLU A 568 -22.66 -37.35 14.64
CA GLU A 568 -21.23 -37.17 14.94
C GLU A 568 -20.35 -37.48 13.72
N THR A 569 -19.17 -36.86 13.66
CA THR A 569 -18.15 -37.17 12.65
C THR A 569 -17.59 -38.58 12.83
N ASP A 570 -17.32 -39.27 11.73
CA ASP A 570 -16.67 -40.58 11.69
C ASP A 570 -15.23 -40.51 11.16
N LYS A 571 -14.76 -39.32 10.78
CA LYS A 571 -13.40 -39.14 10.26
C LYS A 571 -12.40 -39.19 11.40
N GLN A 572 -11.17 -39.56 11.06
CA GLN A 572 -10.07 -39.77 12.00
C GLN A 572 -8.75 -39.24 11.42
N GLY A 573 -7.73 -39.16 12.26
CA GLY A 573 -6.37 -38.85 11.85
C GLY A 573 -6.21 -37.42 11.37
N ARG A 574 -5.67 -37.23 10.16
CA ARG A 574 -5.35 -35.89 9.65
C ARG A 574 -6.52 -35.18 8.97
N ASP A 575 -7.60 -35.89 8.65
CA ASP A 575 -8.77 -35.27 8.03
C ASP A 575 -9.31 -34.20 8.99
N LEU A 576 -9.40 -32.94 8.53
CA LEU A 576 -9.78 -31.83 9.41
C LEU A 576 -11.18 -32.00 10.00
N ARG A 577 -12.04 -32.82 9.39
CA ARG A 577 -13.37 -33.16 9.93
C ARG A 577 -13.31 -33.99 11.21
N SER A 578 -12.15 -34.56 11.56
CA SER A 578 -11.91 -35.21 12.85
C SER A 578 -11.47 -34.23 13.95
N GLU A 579 -10.95 -33.06 13.55
CA GLU A 579 -10.43 -32.03 14.45
C GLU A 579 -11.44 -30.89 14.65
N GLY A 580 -12.27 -30.64 13.64
CA GLY A 580 -13.22 -29.52 13.56
C GLY A 580 -12.63 -28.26 12.95
N ARG A 581 -13.39 -27.16 12.96
CA ARG A 581 -12.95 -25.88 12.39
C ARG A 581 -11.79 -25.28 13.18
N LEU A 582 -10.78 -24.78 12.49
CA LEU A 582 -9.64 -24.07 13.06
C LEU A 582 -10.03 -22.61 13.33
N ARG A 583 -9.91 -22.15 14.59
CA ARG A 583 -10.40 -20.84 15.04
C ARG A 583 -9.29 -19.97 15.62
N TYR A 584 -9.40 -18.67 15.40
CA TYR A 584 -8.69 -17.68 16.20
C TYR A 584 -9.35 -17.57 17.58
N VAL A 585 -8.56 -17.77 18.64
CA VAL A 585 -9.06 -17.84 20.03
C VAL A 585 -8.54 -16.67 20.89
N GLY A 586 -8.19 -15.55 20.26
CA GLY A 586 -7.62 -14.38 20.97
C GLY A 586 -6.18 -14.57 21.45
N LYS A 587 -5.43 -15.49 20.85
CA LYS A 587 -4.05 -15.87 21.23
C LYS A 587 -3.18 -16.04 19.97
N HIS A 588 -1.86 -16.16 20.16
CA HIS A 588 -0.88 -16.30 19.08
C HIS A 588 -0.97 -17.58 18.22
N TYR A 589 -1.84 -18.52 18.58
CA TYR A 589 -2.01 -19.78 17.86
C TYR A 589 -3.48 -20.09 17.64
N LEU A 590 -3.77 -20.61 16.45
CA LEU A 590 -5.09 -21.13 16.11
C LEU A 590 -5.36 -22.43 16.86
N ARG A 591 -6.65 -22.72 17.10
CA ARG A 591 -7.08 -23.91 17.83
C ARG A 591 -8.27 -24.57 17.14
N PHE A 592 -8.20 -25.88 16.99
CA PHE A 592 -9.29 -26.69 16.46
C PHE A 592 -10.47 -26.71 17.43
N ALA A 593 -11.66 -26.42 16.94
CA ALA A 593 -12.87 -26.30 17.76
C ALA A 593 -13.37 -27.65 18.29
N GLY A 594 -13.19 -28.74 17.54
CA GLY A 594 -13.63 -30.08 17.95
C GLY A 594 -12.64 -30.74 18.92
N SER A 595 -11.37 -30.87 18.51
CA SER A 595 -10.35 -31.55 19.32
C SER A 595 -9.73 -30.68 20.41
N GLY A 596 -9.83 -29.36 20.29
CA GLY A 596 -9.15 -28.42 21.18
C GLY A 596 -7.63 -28.36 20.98
N ARG A 597 -7.08 -29.01 19.95
CA ARG A 597 -5.64 -29.01 19.65
C ARG A 597 -5.20 -27.67 19.05
N TYR A 598 -4.09 -27.12 19.53
CA TYR A 598 -3.44 -25.95 18.94
C TYR A 598 -2.70 -26.31 17.66
N PHE A 599 -2.61 -25.38 16.71
CA PHE A 599 -2.09 -25.61 15.37
C PHE A 599 -0.80 -24.84 15.10
N LEU A 600 0.16 -25.52 14.46
CA LEU A 600 1.34 -24.95 13.83
C LEU A 600 1.29 -25.24 12.33
N LYS A 601 1.58 -24.23 11.51
CA LYS A 601 1.50 -24.31 10.05
C LYS A 601 2.86 -24.62 9.43
N VAL A 602 2.94 -25.61 8.53
CA VAL A 602 4.10 -25.83 7.65
C VAL A 602 3.64 -26.27 6.25
N GLY A 603 4.18 -25.64 5.21
CA GLY A 603 3.69 -25.89 3.86
C GLY A 603 4.42 -25.15 2.75
N ALA A 604 3.83 -25.22 1.56
CA ALA A 604 4.31 -24.51 0.38
C ALA A 604 3.62 -23.15 0.25
N ASP A 605 4.40 -22.08 0.08
CA ASP A 605 3.85 -20.77 -0.33
C ASP A 605 3.90 -20.60 -1.86
N ALA A 606 4.63 -21.49 -2.53
CA ALA A 606 4.85 -21.49 -3.97
C ALA A 606 4.29 -22.77 -4.63
N PRO A 607 3.80 -22.67 -5.89
CA PRO A 607 3.71 -21.45 -6.68
C PRO A 607 2.45 -20.64 -6.34
N GLU A 608 2.54 -19.31 -6.36
CA GLU A 608 1.37 -18.43 -6.31
C GLU A 608 0.35 -18.75 -7.44
N THR A 609 0.85 -19.22 -8.58
CA THR A 609 0.09 -19.61 -9.78
C THR A 609 -0.48 -21.03 -9.71
N LEU A 610 -0.60 -21.63 -8.52
CA LEU A 610 -1.10 -23.01 -8.34
C LEU A 610 -2.46 -23.25 -9.01
N LEU A 611 -3.36 -22.26 -8.98
CA LEU A 611 -4.69 -22.34 -9.61
C LEU A 611 -4.68 -22.10 -11.13
N ALA A 612 -3.57 -21.71 -11.73
CA ALA A 612 -3.40 -21.65 -13.18
C ALA A 612 -3.16 -23.07 -13.72
N PHE A 613 -4.18 -23.93 -13.68
CA PHE A 613 -4.08 -25.35 -13.98
C PHE A 613 -4.95 -25.76 -15.17
N LYS A 614 -4.37 -26.51 -16.12
CA LYS A 614 -4.95 -26.77 -17.44
C LYS A 614 -6.23 -27.61 -17.44
N ASP A 615 -6.46 -28.36 -16.36
CA ASP A 615 -7.63 -29.20 -16.23
C ASP A 615 -8.84 -28.42 -15.69
N PHE A 616 -8.62 -27.19 -15.18
CA PHE A 616 -9.71 -26.28 -14.90
C PHE A 616 -10.27 -25.68 -16.20
N ASP A 617 -11.58 -25.52 -16.25
CA ASP A 617 -12.26 -24.91 -17.40
C ASP A 617 -11.92 -23.43 -17.52
N ASN A 618 -11.86 -22.92 -18.76
CA ASN A 618 -11.61 -21.52 -19.09
C ASN A 618 -10.39 -20.88 -18.39
N THR A 619 -9.35 -21.68 -18.11
CA THR A 619 -8.08 -21.23 -17.53
C THR A 619 -7.06 -21.00 -18.62
N ILE A 620 -6.59 -19.77 -18.74
CA ILE A 620 -5.62 -19.32 -19.75
C ILE A 620 -4.54 -18.47 -19.08
N ALA A 621 -3.40 -18.31 -19.74
CA ALA A 621 -2.37 -17.38 -19.32
C ALA A 621 -2.33 -16.18 -20.29
N GLY A 622 -2.33 -14.97 -19.75
CA GLY A 622 -2.12 -13.74 -20.52
C GLY A 622 -0.70 -13.63 -21.06
N ASN A 623 0.28 -14.18 -20.33
CA ASN A 623 1.66 -14.32 -20.80
C ASN A 623 2.21 -15.75 -20.61
N PRO A 624 1.84 -16.71 -21.48
CA PRO A 624 2.24 -18.11 -21.34
C PRO A 624 3.75 -18.35 -21.48
N LYS A 625 4.52 -17.38 -22.01
CA LYS A 625 5.98 -17.46 -22.07
C LYS A 625 6.63 -17.21 -20.72
N LYS A 626 6.02 -16.35 -19.89
CA LYS A 626 6.49 -16.02 -18.54
C LYS A 626 5.91 -17.02 -17.52
N ALA A 627 4.60 -17.25 -17.58
CA ALA A 627 3.85 -18.02 -16.60
C ALA A 627 2.84 -18.95 -17.31
N PRO A 628 3.28 -20.13 -17.78
CA PRO A 628 2.40 -21.07 -18.47
C PRO A 628 1.35 -21.66 -17.52
N VAL A 629 0.22 -22.08 -18.11
CA VAL A 629 -0.79 -22.87 -17.39
C VAL A 629 -0.20 -24.25 -17.08
N LYS A 630 -0.33 -24.66 -15.82
CA LYS A 630 0.31 -25.83 -15.24
C LYS A 630 -0.36 -27.14 -15.60
N SER A 631 0.39 -28.21 -15.50
CA SER A 631 -0.10 -29.58 -15.69
C SER A 631 -0.07 -30.43 -14.42
N TRP A 632 0.78 -30.07 -13.46
CA TRP A 632 1.15 -30.86 -12.29
C TRP A 632 1.48 -32.31 -12.65
N GLN A 633 2.05 -32.54 -13.84
CA GLN A 633 2.31 -33.89 -14.36
C GLN A 633 3.13 -34.72 -13.38
N PRO A 634 4.26 -34.21 -12.81
CA PRO A 634 5.12 -35.00 -11.92
C PRO A 634 4.37 -35.61 -10.74
N HIS A 635 3.21 -35.06 -10.39
CA HIS A 635 2.37 -35.51 -9.29
C HIS A 635 1.19 -36.41 -9.70
N VAL A 636 1.00 -36.72 -10.98
CA VAL A 636 -0.03 -37.70 -11.41
C VAL A 636 0.20 -39.07 -10.76
N GLN A 637 1.46 -39.42 -10.48
CA GLN A 637 1.84 -40.65 -9.77
C GLN A 637 1.36 -40.67 -8.30
N ASP A 638 1.07 -39.50 -7.71
CA ASP A 638 0.63 -39.35 -6.33
C ASP A 638 -0.89 -39.39 -6.17
N TRP A 639 -1.63 -39.33 -7.28
CA TRP A 639 -3.07 -39.56 -7.31
C TRP A 639 -3.36 -41.05 -7.07
N ARG A 640 -4.33 -41.36 -6.22
CA ARG A 640 -4.68 -42.73 -5.83
C ARG A 640 -6.11 -43.06 -6.25
N PRO A 641 -6.44 -44.34 -6.51
CA PRO A 641 -7.82 -44.76 -6.70
C PRO A 641 -8.71 -44.31 -5.53
N GLY A 642 -9.81 -43.61 -5.85
CA GLY A 642 -10.73 -43.04 -4.87
C GLY A 642 -10.49 -41.54 -4.56
N ASP A 643 -9.36 -40.97 -4.96
CA ASP A 643 -9.19 -39.53 -4.94
C ASP A 643 -10.08 -38.86 -5.99
N PRO A 644 -10.54 -37.62 -5.74
CA PRO A 644 -11.50 -36.97 -6.62
C PRO A 644 -10.90 -36.66 -8.00
N THR A 645 -11.77 -36.63 -8.99
CA THR A 645 -11.52 -36.15 -10.36
C THR A 645 -12.81 -35.53 -10.87
N TRP A 646 -12.72 -34.73 -11.93
CA TRP A 646 -13.89 -34.25 -12.67
C TRP A 646 -13.78 -34.65 -14.14
N LYS A 647 -14.87 -34.53 -14.91
CA LYS A 647 -14.88 -34.72 -16.37
C LYS A 647 -14.18 -35.98 -16.87
N GLY A 648 -14.43 -37.11 -16.20
CA GLY A 648 -13.87 -38.40 -16.63
C GLY A 648 -12.37 -38.54 -16.44
N GLY A 649 -11.78 -37.87 -15.43
CA GLY A 649 -10.41 -38.11 -14.98
C GLY A 649 -9.48 -36.89 -14.98
N LYS A 650 -10.01 -35.70 -15.25
CA LYS A 650 -9.29 -34.43 -15.04
C LYS A 650 -9.01 -34.19 -13.56
N GLY A 651 -7.96 -33.45 -13.27
CA GLY A 651 -7.60 -33.02 -11.92
C GLY A 651 -6.50 -33.81 -11.25
N LYS A 652 -6.11 -34.96 -11.81
CA LYS A 652 -5.19 -35.91 -11.17
C LYS A 652 -3.85 -35.30 -10.78
N GLY A 653 -3.28 -34.43 -11.61
CA GLY A 653 -2.00 -33.79 -11.31
C GLY A 653 -2.04 -32.98 -10.02
N LEU A 654 -2.96 -32.02 -9.92
CA LEU A 654 -3.07 -31.14 -8.76
C LEU A 654 -3.56 -31.87 -7.50
N ILE A 655 -4.53 -32.79 -7.63
CA ILE A 655 -4.96 -33.65 -6.51
C ILE A 655 -3.81 -34.52 -6.00
N GLY A 656 -3.00 -35.06 -6.91
CA GLY A 656 -1.76 -35.77 -6.58
C GLY A 656 -0.73 -34.87 -5.90
N ALA A 657 -0.58 -33.61 -6.32
CA ALA A 657 0.35 -32.67 -5.69
C ALA A 657 -0.03 -32.41 -4.24
N VAL A 658 -1.33 -32.18 -3.97
CA VAL A 658 -1.86 -32.07 -2.60
C VAL A 658 -1.62 -33.35 -1.80
N ASN A 659 -1.83 -34.53 -2.39
CA ASN A 659 -1.52 -35.81 -1.73
C ASN A 659 -0.04 -35.95 -1.38
N TYR A 660 0.86 -35.56 -2.28
CA TYR A 660 2.29 -35.62 -2.07
C TYR A 660 2.70 -34.74 -0.88
N LEU A 661 2.33 -33.45 -0.93
CA LEU A 661 2.69 -32.49 0.12
C LEU A 661 2.09 -32.89 1.47
N SER A 662 0.81 -33.28 1.47
CA SER A 662 0.15 -33.86 2.64
C SER A 662 0.91 -35.08 3.13
N GLY A 663 1.22 -36.04 2.25
CA GLY A 663 1.92 -37.28 2.54
C GLY A 663 3.32 -37.09 3.16
N LYS A 664 4.03 -36.01 2.83
CA LYS A 664 5.30 -35.62 3.47
C LYS A 664 5.13 -35.13 4.91
N GLY A 665 3.90 -34.85 5.33
CA GLY A 665 3.55 -34.39 6.67
C GLY A 665 3.32 -32.88 6.77
N CYS A 666 3.40 -32.15 5.65
CA CYS A 666 2.99 -30.75 5.60
C CYS A 666 1.47 -30.64 5.75
N ASN A 667 1.02 -29.48 6.23
CA ASN A 667 -0.38 -29.23 6.59
C ASN A 667 -0.90 -27.90 6.06
N ALA A 668 -0.23 -27.30 5.07
CA ALA A 668 -0.66 -26.07 4.44
C ALA A 668 -0.17 -25.93 3.00
N PHE A 669 -0.91 -25.17 2.21
CA PHE A 669 -0.45 -24.63 0.94
C PHE A 669 -1.16 -23.32 0.63
N SER A 670 -0.46 -22.40 -0.03
CA SER A 670 -1.02 -21.13 -0.50
C SER A 670 -1.25 -21.13 -2.01
N PHE A 671 -2.03 -20.14 -2.44
CA PHE A 671 -2.37 -19.88 -3.83
C PHE A 671 -2.94 -18.47 -3.94
N LEU A 672 -2.70 -17.80 -5.06
CA LEU A 672 -3.46 -16.60 -5.43
C LEU A 672 -4.82 -16.99 -6.00
N THR A 673 -5.88 -16.27 -5.63
CA THR A 673 -7.19 -16.39 -6.30
C THR A 673 -7.42 -15.31 -7.36
N TYR A 674 -6.56 -14.29 -7.42
CA TYR A 674 -6.60 -13.25 -8.45
C TYR A 674 -5.22 -12.62 -8.70
N ASN A 675 -4.71 -12.73 -9.94
CA ASN A 675 -3.40 -12.20 -10.34
C ASN A 675 -3.38 -11.64 -11.77
N ALA A 676 -4.55 -11.34 -12.35
CA ALA A 676 -4.64 -10.80 -13.71
C ALA A 676 -3.79 -9.54 -13.83
N GLY A 677 -2.88 -9.44 -14.79
CA GLY A 677 -2.00 -8.29 -14.98
C GLY A 677 -0.76 -8.23 -14.06
N GLY A 678 -0.65 -9.15 -13.09
CA GLY A 678 0.54 -9.30 -12.26
C GLY A 678 1.56 -10.31 -12.82
N ASP A 679 2.38 -10.92 -11.96
CA ASP A 679 3.52 -11.70 -12.41
C ASP A 679 3.12 -12.98 -13.14
N GLY A 680 2.07 -13.65 -12.66
CA GLY A 680 1.48 -14.80 -13.30
C GLY A 680 0.49 -14.48 -14.43
N ASP A 681 -0.36 -13.46 -14.28
CA ASP A 681 -1.42 -13.08 -15.23
C ASP A 681 -2.21 -14.29 -15.80
N ASN A 682 -2.64 -15.19 -14.92
CA ASN A 682 -3.20 -16.50 -15.30
C ASN A 682 -4.20 -17.12 -14.31
N VAL A 683 -4.55 -16.39 -13.24
CA VAL A 683 -5.53 -16.78 -12.23
C VAL A 683 -6.54 -15.67 -12.00
N TRP A 684 -7.82 -15.99 -12.21
CA TRP A 684 -8.96 -15.17 -11.82
C TRP A 684 -10.21 -16.05 -11.69
N PRO A 685 -11.18 -15.68 -10.86
CA PRO A 685 -12.42 -16.46 -10.69
C PRO A 685 -13.47 -16.15 -11.77
N PHE A 686 -13.19 -15.17 -12.62
CA PHE A 686 -14.14 -14.64 -13.61
C PHE A 686 -14.26 -15.54 -14.85
N ILE A 687 -15.35 -15.37 -15.60
CA ILE A 687 -15.52 -15.98 -16.93
C ILE A 687 -14.54 -15.43 -17.96
N HIS A 688 -14.04 -14.21 -17.72
CA HIS A 688 -13.05 -13.56 -18.56
C HIS A 688 -12.22 -12.57 -17.74
N ARG A 689 -10.96 -12.41 -18.10
CA ARG A 689 -9.97 -11.57 -17.40
C ARG A 689 -10.48 -10.16 -17.07
N ASP A 690 -11.19 -9.54 -18.01
CA ASP A 690 -11.68 -8.16 -17.89
C ASP A 690 -13.15 -8.05 -17.42
N ASP A 691 -13.82 -9.17 -17.10
CA ASP A 691 -15.23 -9.20 -16.69
C ASP A 691 -15.39 -9.51 -15.19
N LYS A 692 -15.16 -8.50 -14.37
CA LYS A 692 -15.08 -8.60 -12.90
C LYS A 692 -16.44 -8.78 -12.21
N LEU A 693 -17.53 -8.80 -12.98
CA LEU A 693 -18.89 -8.93 -12.46
C LEU A 693 -19.56 -10.25 -12.84
N HIS A 694 -18.85 -11.15 -13.54
CA HIS A 694 -19.36 -12.47 -13.93
C HIS A 694 -18.34 -13.56 -13.58
N TYR A 695 -18.80 -14.55 -12.81
CA TYR A 695 -17.95 -15.60 -12.21
C TYR A 695 -18.14 -16.91 -12.95
N ASP A 696 -17.05 -17.64 -13.14
CA ASP A 696 -17.07 -18.90 -13.87
C ASP A 696 -17.58 -20.03 -12.97
N CYS A 697 -18.81 -20.48 -13.23
CA CYS A 697 -19.46 -21.49 -12.41
C CYS A 697 -18.69 -22.82 -12.42
N SER A 698 -18.22 -23.25 -13.60
CA SER A 698 -17.54 -24.54 -13.79
C SER A 698 -16.13 -24.57 -13.17
N LYS A 699 -15.32 -23.53 -13.42
CA LYS A 699 -13.97 -23.37 -12.88
C LYS A 699 -13.99 -23.35 -11.36
N LEU A 700 -14.91 -22.57 -10.76
CA LEU A 700 -14.98 -22.42 -9.31
C LEU A 700 -15.52 -23.67 -8.61
N ASP A 701 -16.37 -24.46 -9.28
CA ASP A 701 -16.78 -25.77 -8.77
C ASP A 701 -15.60 -26.77 -8.80
N GLN A 702 -14.73 -26.69 -9.81
CA GLN A 702 -13.50 -27.50 -9.86
C GLN A 702 -12.46 -27.07 -8.81
N TRP A 703 -12.34 -25.78 -8.52
CA TRP A 703 -11.54 -25.30 -7.38
C TRP A 703 -12.06 -25.89 -6.06
N SER A 704 -13.39 -25.93 -5.89
CA SER A 704 -14.04 -26.52 -4.71
C SER A 704 -13.62 -27.98 -4.48
N ILE A 705 -13.51 -28.79 -5.56
CA ILE A 705 -13.04 -30.17 -5.48
C ILE A 705 -11.62 -30.26 -4.88
N VAL A 706 -10.71 -29.37 -5.29
CA VAL A 706 -9.33 -29.34 -4.77
C VAL A 706 -9.30 -28.91 -3.30
N PHE A 707 -10.09 -27.90 -2.93
CA PHE A 707 -10.13 -27.40 -1.56
C PHE A 707 -10.78 -28.37 -0.57
N ASP A 708 -11.88 -29.02 -0.97
CA ASP A 708 -12.49 -30.08 -0.17
C ASP A 708 -11.54 -31.28 0.01
N HIS A 709 -10.77 -31.61 -1.04
CA HIS A 709 -9.71 -32.61 -0.93
C HIS A 709 -8.60 -32.17 0.03
N GLY A 710 -8.20 -30.90 -0.02
CA GLY A 710 -7.29 -30.29 0.96
C GLY A 710 -7.77 -30.48 2.40
N THR A 711 -9.06 -30.21 2.66
CA THR A 711 -9.70 -30.46 3.96
C THR A 711 -9.60 -31.94 4.36
N ALA A 712 -9.91 -32.87 3.45
CA ALA A 712 -9.79 -34.31 3.69
C ALA A 712 -8.33 -34.80 3.85
N ARG A 713 -7.35 -33.97 3.46
CA ARG A 713 -5.91 -34.23 3.57
C ARG A 713 -5.24 -33.45 4.69
N GLY A 714 -5.99 -32.76 5.54
CA GLY A 714 -5.42 -32.05 6.70
C GLY A 714 -4.70 -30.75 6.33
N MET A 715 -5.09 -30.11 5.22
CA MET A 715 -4.42 -28.92 4.71
C MET A 715 -5.15 -27.65 5.12
N TYR A 716 -4.38 -26.71 5.65
CA TYR A 716 -4.74 -25.31 5.81
C TYR A 716 -4.67 -24.62 4.44
N LEU A 717 -5.76 -24.02 4.01
CA LEU A 717 -5.87 -23.33 2.73
C LEU A 717 -5.51 -21.86 2.91
N HIS A 718 -4.34 -21.44 2.43
CA HIS A 718 -3.92 -20.04 2.52
C HIS A 718 -4.41 -19.26 1.28
N PHE A 719 -5.57 -18.60 1.40
CA PHE A 719 -6.13 -17.76 0.34
C PHE A 719 -5.39 -16.41 0.28
N LYS A 720 -4.38 -16.29 -0.57
CA LYS A 720 -3.85 -14.98 -0.99
C LYS A 720 -4.84 -14.39 -2.00
N MET A 721 -5.63 -13.40 -1.57
CA MET A 721 -6.79 -12.96 -2.35
C MET A 721 -6.41 -12.14 -3.57
N GLN A 722 -5.24 -11.50 -3.62
CA GLN A 722 -4.84 -10.63 -4.73
C GLN A 722 -3.34 -10.37 -4.67
N GLU A 723 -2.74 -10.10 -5.82
CA GLU A 723 -1.34 -9.69 -5.96
C GLU A 723 -1.18 -8.17 -5.85
N THR A 724 0.02 -7.71 -5.53
CA THR A 724 0.36 -6.27 -5.43
C THR A 724 -0.01 -5.50 -6.69
N GLU A 725 0.24 -6.05 -7.86
CA GLU A 725 0.06 -5.37 -9.15
C GLU A 725 -1.39 -4.97 -9.41
N ILE A 726 -2.34 -5.61 -8.71
CA ILE A 726 -3.78 -5.42 -8.91
C ILE A 726 -4.60 -5.18 -7.65
N ASP A 727 -3.97 -4.93 -6.52
CA ASP A 727 -4.71 -4.64 -5.31
C ASP A 727 -5.33 -3.23 -5.31
N ASP A 728 -4.67 -2.23 -5.93
CA ASP A 728 -5.16 -0.85 -6.09
C ASP A 728 -4.69 -0.14 -7.38
N HIS A 729 -4.55 1.19 -7.36
CA HIS A 729 -4.00 2.00 -8.48
C HIS A 729 -2.54 2.42 -8.24
N THR A 730 -1.86 1.75 -7.32
CA THR A 730 -0.45 1.91 -7.01
C THR A 730 0.31 0.77 -7.67
N ARG A 731 1.37 1.10 -8.43
CA ARG A 731 2.21 0.07 -9.06
C ARG A 731 3.46 -0.17 -8.22
N GLY A 732 3.47 -1.30 -7.52
CA GLY A 732 4.60 -1.80 -6.72
C GLY A 732 4.99 -0.90 -5.54
N HIS A 733 6.06 -1.29 -4.83
CA HIS A 733 6.51 -0.65 -3.59
C HIS A 733 6.93 0.83 -3.71
N ASN A 734 7.15 1.34 -4.92
CA ASN A 734 7.62 2.72 -5.14
C ASN A 734 6.49 3.77 -5.13
N GLY A 735 5.23 3.36 -4.94
CA GLY A 735 4.11 4.29 -4.80
C GLY A 735 3.70 4.98 -6.10
N ASN A 736 4.12 4.45 -7.26
CA ASN A 736 3.80 5.03 -8.56
C ASN A 736 2.29 4.96 -8.80
N GLN A 737 1.63 6.11 -8.72
CA GLN A 737 0.19 6.24 -8.95
C GLN A 737 -0.10 6.14 -10.45
N GLY A 738 -0.99 5.22 -10.83
CA GLY A 738 -1.44 5.06 -12.20
C GLY A 738 -2.61 4.09 -12.29
N ARG A 739 -3.58 4.38 -13.17
CA ARG A 739 -4.74 3.50 -13.35
C ARG A 739 -4.26 2.08 -13.73
N VAL A 740 -4.50 1.14 -12.84
CA VAL A 740 -4.37 -0.30 -13.06
C VAL A 740 -5.73 -0.78 -13.55
N VAL A 741 -5.79 -1.30 -14.77
CA VAL A 741 -7.06 -1.70 -15.38
C VAL A 741 -7.61 -2.93 -14.70
N GLU A 742 -6.74 -3.81 -14.23
CA GLU A 742 -7.05 -5.10 -13.66
C GLU A 742 -7.39 -5.02 -12.18
N SER A 743 -6.98 -3.98 -11.44
CA SER A 743 -7.39 -3.86 -10.05
C SER A 743 -8.90 -3.79 -9.94
N LEU A 744 -9.45 -4.18 -8.79
CA LEU A 744 -10.90 -4.11 -8.57
C LEU A 744 -11.31 -2.64 -8.43
N ASP A 745 -12.04 -2.19 -7.41
CA ASP A 745 -12.49 -0.80 -7.36
C ASP A 745 -11.36 0.22 -7.03
N GLY A 746 -10.22 0.20 -7.74
CA GLY A 746 -9.05 1.04 -7.47
C GLY A 746 -8.47 0.82 -6.06
N GLY A 747 -8.67 -0.36 -5.49
CA GLY A 747 -8.35 -0.68 -4.09
C GLY A 747 -9.47 -0.39 -3.09
N HIS A 748 -10.51 0.36 -3.47
CA HIS A 748 -11.66 0.59 -2.60
C HIS A 748 -12.54 -0.65 -2.45
N LEU A 749 -13.36 -0.67 -1.40
CA LEU A 749 -14.41 -1.66 -1.22
C LEU A 749 -15.68 -1.23 -2.00
N GLY A 750 -15.59 -1.26 -3.32
CA GLY A 750 -16.71 -0.96 -4.23
C GLY A 750 -17.50 -2.20 -4.63
N THR A 751 -18.10 -2.18 -5.81
CA THR A 751 -18.99 -3.26 -6.28
C THR A 751 -18.18 -4.51 -6.62
N GLN A 752 -17.05 -4.35 -7.30
CA GLN A 752 -16.23 -5.46 -7.79
C GLN A 752 -15.59 -6.21 -6.61
N ARG A 753 -14.99 -5.50 -5.66
CA ARG A 753 -14.33 -6.05 -4.47
C ARG A 753 -15.31 -6.67 -3.49
N LYS A 754 -16.49 -6.06 -3.27
CA LYS A 754 -17.54 -6.69 -2.45
C LYS A 754 -18.01 -8.00 -3.06
N LEU A 755 -18.27 -8.01 -4.37
CA LEU A 755 -18.67 -9.22 -5.07
C LEU A 755 -17.59 -10.30 -4.98
N TYR A 756 -16.33 -9.92 -5.16
CA TYR A 756 -15.18 -10.81 -5.04
C TYR A 756 -15.05 -11.48 -3.69
N CYS A 757 -15.04 -10.70 -2.60
CA CYS A 757 -15.03 -11.27 -1.26
C CYS A 757 -16.25 -12.17 -1.02
N ARG A 758 -17.43 -11.75 -1.52
CA ARG A 758 -18.67 -12.50 -1.31
C ARG A 758 -18.68 -13.83 -2.01
N GLU A 759 -18.29 -13.89 -3.28
CA GLU A 759 -18.28 -15.15 -4.05
C GLU A 759 -17.27 -16.13 -3.47
N LEU A 760 -16.08 -15.68 -3.06
CA LEU A 760 -15.10 -16.55 -2.40
C LEU A 760 -15.64 -17.11 -1.07
N ILE A 761 -16.23 -16.26 -0.20
CA ILE A 761 -16.80 -16.70 1.07
C ILE A 761 -17.99 -17.64 0.86
N ALA A 762 -18.89 -17.35 -0.06
CA ALA A 762 -20.07 -18.17 -0.34
C ALA A 762 -19.71 -19.57 -0.86
N ARG A 763 -18.64 -19.67 -1.65
CA ARG A 763 -18.19 -20.93 -2.27
C ARG A 763 -17.26 -21.73 -1.39
N PHE A 764 -16.41 -21.08 -0.60
CA PHE A 764 -15.28 -21.74 0.08
C PHE A 764 -15.22 -21.55 1.59
N GLY A 765 -15.99 -20.63 2.17
CA GLY A 765 -15.98 -20.35 3.61
C GLY A 765 -16.42 -21.51 4.49
N HIS A 766 -17.06 -22.56 3.94
CA HIS A 766 -17.39 -23.76 4.73
C HIS A 766 -16.15 -24.57 5.13
N ASN A 767 -15.02 -24.45 4.41
CA ASN A 767 -13.79 -25.20 4.67
C ASN A 767 -13.27 -24.95 6.10
N LEU A 768 -12.65 -25.97 6.70
CA LEU A 768 -12.42 -26.00 8.15
C LEU A 768 -11.14 -25.28 8.60
N ALA A 769 -10.13 -25.16 7.74
CA ALA A 769 -8.89 -24.47 8.07
C ALA A 769 -8.44 -23.62 6.88
N LEU A 770 -8.60 -22.31 7.02
CA LEU A 770 -8.17 -21.31 6.04
C LEU A 770 -7.89 -19.97 6.72
N ASN A 771 -7.20 -19.08 6.01
CA ASN A 771 -7.29 -17.63 6.24
C ASN A 771 -7.90 -16.92 5.03
N TRP A 772 -8.28 -15.67 5.26
CA TRP A 772 -8.38 -14.65 4.24
C TRP A 772 -7.13 -13.76 4.32
N ASN A 773 -6.17 -13.96 3.42
CA ASN A 773 -5.05 -13.05 3.25
C ASN A 773 -5.42 -11.96 2.24
N LEU A 774 -5.48 -10.71 2.70
CA LEU A 774 -6.07 -9.59 1.95
C LEU A 774 -5.30 -9.23 0.68
N GLY A 775 -4.03 -9.60 0.59
CA GLY A 775 -3.21 -9.37 -0.59
C GLY A 775 -1.75 -9.72 -0.32
N GLU A 776 -1.07 -10.17 -1.35
CA GLU A 776 0.39 -10.28 -1.44
C GLU A 776 1.00 -8.88 -1.66
N GLU A 777 2.26 -8.68 -1.24
CA GLU A 777 2.93 -7.41 -0.91
C GLU A 777 2.06 -6.12 -0.96
N ASN A 778 1.07 -6.03 -0.06
CA ASN A 778 -0.11 -5.17 -0.28
C ASN A 778 0.21 -3.65 -0.30
N THR A 779 -0.27 -2.94 -1.32
CA THR A 779 -0.11 -1.49 -1.52
C THR A 779 -1.34 -0.65 -1.19
N GLN A 780 -2.48 -1.28 -0.90
CA GLN A 780 -3.70 -0.57 -0.52
C GLN A 780 -3.51 0.34 0.70
N THR A 781 -4.27 1.43 0.75
CA THR A 781 -4.25 2.32 1.93
C THR A 781 -4.81 1.62 3.16
N THR A 782 -4.43 2.08 4.35
CA THR A 782 -4.97 1.57 5.62
C THR A 782 -6.50 1.58 5.66
N GLU A 783 -7.15 2.61 5.12
CA GLU A 783 -8.62 2.71 5.05
C GLU A 783 -9.22 1.66 4.12
N GLN A 784 -8.60 1.41 2.97
CA GLN A 784 -9.03 0.38 2.03
C GLN A 784 -8.92 -1.02 2.64
N VAL A 785 -7.79 -1.30 3.30
CA VAL A 785 -7.54 -2.55 4.05
C VAL A 785 -8.60 -2.73 5.15
N LYS A 786 -8.83 -1.71 5.99
CA LYS A 786 -9.84 -1.78 7.07
C LYS A 786 -11.25 -2.02 6.53
N ALA A 787 -11.63 -1.35 5.44
CA ALA A 787 -12.93 -1.58 4.82
C ALA A 787 -13.10 -3.03 4.37
N MET A 788 -12.09 -3.61 3.71
CA MET A 788 -12.13 -5.01 3.27
C MET A 788 -12.18 -5.99 4.45
N ILE A 789 -11.38 -5.75 5.51
CA ILE A 789 -11.43 -6.51 6.77
C ILE A 789 -12.83 -6.50 7.37
N ASP A 790 -13.44 -5.32 7.50
CA ASP A 790 -14.75 -5.18 8.12
C ASP A 790 -15.85 -5.90 7.32
N TYR A 791 -15.75 -5.88 5.99
CA TYR A 791 -16.69 -6.58 5.12
C TYR A 791 -16.55 -8.10 5.23
N ILE A 792 -15.32 -8.62 5.19
CA ILE A 792 -15.06 -10.06 5.36
C ILE A 792 -15.54 -10.52 6.74
N ALA A 793 -15.19 -9.81 7.81
CA ALA A 793 -15.59 -10.14 9.17
C ALA A 793 -17.12 -10.06 9.39
N ALA A 794 -17.84 -9.25 8.63
CA ALA A 794 -19.30 -9.19 8.69
C ALA A 794 -19.99 -10.28 7.86
N LEU A 795 -19.31 -10.82 6.85
CA LEU A 795 -19.88 -11.75 5.88
C LEU A 795 -19.55 -13.22 6.20
N ASP A 796 -18.33 -13.49 6.66
CA ASP A 796 -17.87 -14.82 7.01
C ASP A 796 -18.34 -15.20 8.41
N THR A 797 -19.47 -15.90 8.48
CA THR A 797 -20.11 -16.32 9.73
C THR A 797 -19.28 -17.28 10.60
N TYR A 798 -18.12 -17.74 10.09
CA TYR A 798 -17.27 -18.71 10.76
C TYR A 798 -16.03 -18.08 11.41
N ASP A 799 -15.83 -16.76 11.24
CA ASP A 799 -14.75 -15.98 11.84
C ASP A 799 -13.34 -16.57 11.54
N HIS A 800 -13.05 -16.87 10.26
CA HIS A 800 -11.72 -17.33 9.89
C HIS A 800 -10.64 -16.28 10.16
N ASN A 801 -9.41 -16.75 10.27
CA ASN A 801 -8.25 -15.90 10.45
C ASN A 801 -8.11 -14.92 9.27
N ILE A 802 -7.98 -13.62 9.54
CA ILE A 802 -7.74 -12.58 8.53
C ILE A 802 -6.31 -12.07 8.71
N VAL A 803 -5.52 -12.14 7.65
CA VAL A 803 -4.10 -11.75 7.63
C VAL A 803 -3.81 -10.82 6.46
N ILE A 804 -2.65 -10.16 6.48
CA ILE A 804 -2.16 -9.35 5.36
C ILE A 804 -0.66 -9.59 5.19
N HIS A 805 -0.23 -9.70 3.93
CA HIS A 805 1.16 -9.81 3.52
C HIS A 805 1.69 -8.45 3.03
N THR A 806 2.98 -8.19 3.24
CA THR A 806 3.55 -6.84 3.06
C THR A 806 4.96 -6.92 2.51
N PHE A 807 5.38 -5.91 1.74
CA PHE A 807 6.79 -5.73 1.40
C PHE A 807 7.70 -5.76 2.64
N PRO A 808 8.94 -6.28 2.55
CA PRO A 808 9.88 -6.35 3.68
C PRO A 808 10.11 -5.00 4.36
N GLY A 809 10.15 -3.92 3.59
CA GLY A 809 10.42 -2.55 4.06
C GLY A 809 9.17 -1.79 4.54
N GLN A 810 7.97 -2.36 4.44
CA GLN A 810 6.72 -1.67 4.73
C GLN A 810 5.93 -2.26 5.91
N GLN A 811 6.46 -3.29 6.57
CA GLN A 811 5.79 -3.95 7.70
C GLN A 811 5.27 -2.95 8.76
N ASP A 812 6.09 -1.98 9.18
CA ASP A 812 5.66 -0.98 10.18
C ASP A 812 4.53 -0.07 9.67
N GLN A 813 4.61 0.34 8.41
CA GLN A 813 3.62 1.19 7.76
C GLN A 813 2.26 0.48 7.64
N VAL A 814 2.27 -0.81 7.28
CA VAL A 814 1.04 -1.57 7.03
C VAL A 814 0.48 -2.12 8.33
N TYR A 815 1.28 -2.82 9.14
CA TYR A 815 0.80 -3.47 10.35
C TYR A 815 0.54 -2.49 11.50
N GLY A 816 1.38 -1.47 11.69
CA GLY A 816 1.29 -0.54 12.83
C GLY A 816 -0.11 0.05 13.02
N PRO A 817 -0.74 0.64 11.98
CA PRO A 817 -2.10 1.18 12.05
C PRO A 817 -3.24 0.17 12.25
N LEU A 818 -2.95 -1.13 12.16
CA LEU A 818 -3.91 -2.23 12.25
C LEU A 818 -3.89 -2.94 13.61
N LEU A 819 -2.87 -2.70 14.44
CA LEU A 819 -2.69 -3.30 15.77
C LEU A 819 -3.83 -3.01 16.74
N GLY A 820 -4.09 -3.94 17.66
CA GLY A 820 -5.08 -3.79 18.72
C GLY A 820 -6.49 -3.54 18.17
N ASP A 821 -7.17 -2.54 18.72
CA ASP A 821 -8.49 -2.08 18.27
C ASP A 821 -8.43 -1.25 16.96
N GLY A 822 -7.24 -1.08 16.37
CA GLY A 822 -7.07 -0.40 15.10
C GLY A 822 -7.79 -1.10 13.95
N SER A 823 -7.99 -2.43 14.03
CA SER A 823 -8.72 -3.21 13.02
C SER A 823 -9.22 -4.56 13.55
N LYS A 824 -10.04 -5.26 12.75
CA LYS A 824 -10.41 -6.66 13.03
C LYS A 824 -9.37 -7.68 12.58
N LEU A 825 -8.21 -7.28 12.04
CA LEU A 825 -7.13 -8.18 11.64
C LEU A 825 -6.70 -9.12 12.79
N THR A 826 -6.50 -10.40 12.50
CA THR A 826 -6.17 -11.42 13.51
C THR A 826 -4.78 -12.01 13.36
N GLY A 827 -4.05 -11.69 12.29
CA GLY A 827 -2.71 -12.19 12.05
C GLY A 827 -1.89 -11.40 11.04
N ALA A 828 -0.61 -11.76 10.95
CA ALA A 828 0.35 -11.25 9.98
C ALA A 828 0.93 -12.41 9.15
N SER A 829 1.12 -12.18 7.86
CA SER A 829 1.80 -13.06 6.92
C SER A 829 3.12 -12.38 6.55
N LEU A 830 4.21 -12.76 7.23
CA LEU A 830 5.47 -12.01 7.17
C LEU A 830 6.32 -12.37 5.96
N GLN A 831 7.02 -11.33 5.45
CA GLN A 831 8.03 -11.39 4.40
C GLN A 831 9.30 -10.64 4.82
N ASN A 832 10.49 -11.09 4.40
CA ASN A 832 11.74 -10.33 4.58
C ASN A 832 12.65 -10.39 3.36
N SER A 833 13.89 -9.89 3.48
CA SER A 833 14.89 -9.95 2.39
C SER A 833 16.08 -10.85 2.70
N SER A 834 16.06 -11.57 3.83
CA SER A 834 17.18 -12.37 4.34
C SER A 834 16.68 -13.40 5.34
N LEU A 835 17.13 -14.65 5.23
CA LEU A 835 16.75 -15.73 6.14
C LEU A 835 17.06 -15.39 7.60
N GLN A 836 18.16 -14.66 7.84
CA GLN A 836 18.70 -14.34 9.16
C GLN A 836 17.80 -13.38 9.95
N THR A 837 16.95 -12.59 9.31
CA THR A 837 16.07 -11.63 10.02
C THR A 837 14.71 -12.25 10.39
N THR A 838 14.43 -13.48 9.98
CA THR A 838 13.16 -14.18 10.19
C THR A 838 12.79 -14.26 11.67
N HIS A 839 13.75 -14.67 12.51
CA HIS A 839 13.55 -14.79 13.96
C HIS A 839 13.18 -13.44 14.60
N ALA A 840 14.04 -12.42 14.43
CA ALA A 840 13.84 -11.11 15.04
C ALA A 840 12.54 -10.42 14.59
N GLN A 841 12.16 -10.54 13.31
CA GLN A 841 10.90 -9.98 12.82
C GLN A 841 9.68 -10.72 13.36
N THR A 842 9.75 -12.04 13.52
CA THR A 842 8.68 -12.82 14.16
C THR A 842 8.50 -12.34 15.60
N VAL A 843 9.59 -12.21 16.37
CA VAL A 843 9.54 -11.72 17.75
C VAL A 843 8.89 -10.34 17.83
N LYS A 844 9.29 -9.42 16.95
CA LYS A 844 8.74 -8.05 16.87
C LYS A 844 7.22 -8.05 16.76
N TRP A 845 6.64 -8.78 15.82
CA TRP A 845 5.19 -8.73 15.57
C TRP A 845 4.37 -9.55 16.57
N VAL A 846 4.93 -10.64 17.11
CA VAL A 846 4.33 -11.36 18.25
C VAL A 846 4.23 -10.42 19.46
N GLN A 847 5.30 -9.70 19.79
CA GLN A 847 5.32 -8.78 20.93
C GLN A 847 4.47 -7.52 20.69
N ALA A 848 4.54 -6.91 19.51
CA ALA A 848 3.80 -5.70 19.19
C ALA A 848 2.29 -5.91 19.25
N SER A 849 1.79 -7.02 18.68
CA SER A 849 0.37 -7.38 18.73
C SER A 849 -0.13 -7.70 20.14
N ALA A 850 0.67 -8.44 20.93
CA ALA A 850 0.35 -8.69 22.33
C ALA A 850 0.31 -7.40 23.16
N THR A 851 1.29 -6.50 22.96
CA THR A 851 1.36 -5.20 23.65
C THR A 851 0.17 -4.30 23.31
N ALA A 852 -0.31 -4.38 22.07
CA ALA A 852 -1.50 -3.66 21.63
C ALA A 852 -2.83 -4.28 22.14
N GLY A 853 -2.78 -5.34 22.95
CA GLY A 853 -3.95 -5.96 23.57
C GLY A 853 -4.68 -6.99 22.71
N LYS A 854 -4.18 -7.28 21.50
CA LYS A 854 -4.77 -8.27 20.58
C LYS A 854 -3.67 -9.16 19.98
N PRO A 855 -3.31 -10.27 20.65
CA PRO A 855 -2.29 -11.21 20.18
C PRO A 855 -2.57 -11.74 18.77
N TRP A 856 -1.68 -11.46 17.81
CA TRP A 856 -1.85 -11.92 16.44
C TRP A 856 -1.29 -13.32 16.20
N ILE A 857 -1.90 -14.02 15.24
CA ILE A 857 -1.31 -15.20 14.59
C ILE A 857 -0.22 -14.71 13.64
N VAL A 858 1.05 -14.91 13.98
CA VAL A 858 2.18 -14.42 13.17
C VAL A 858 2.82 -15.60 12.45
N ALA A 859 2.59 -15.72 11.15
CA ALA A 859 3.25 -16.72 10.29
C ALA A 859 4.33 -16.06 9.44
N PHE A 860 5.31 -16.86 9.00
CA PHE A 860 6.35 -16.39 8.08
C PHE A 860 6.25 -17.15 6.77
N ASP A 861 5.53 -16.55 5.81
CA ASP A 861 5.15 -17.23 4.57
C ASP A 861 6.15 -16.96 3.43
N GLU A 862 6.96 -15.90 3.52
CA GLU A 862 8.01 -15.60 2.53
C GLU A 862 9.33 -15.13 3.17
N SER A 863 10.14 -16.10 3.64
CA SER A 863 11.48 -15.80 4.18
C SER A 863 12.56 -15.79 3.11
N GLY A 864 13.51 -14.86 3.22
CA GLY A 864 14.59 -14.67 2.27
C GLY A 864 14.21 -13.72 1.14
N SER A 865 15.17 -13.40 0.27
CA SER A 865 14.89 -12.49 -0.86
C SER A 865 14.05 -13.15 -1.95
N ALA A 866 13.37 -12.33 -2.75
CA ALA A 866 12.68 -12.74 -3.99
C ALA A 866 13.58 -13.60 -4.93
N LYS A 867 14.90 -13.47 -4.86
CA LYS A 867 15.82 -14.26 -5.68
C LYS A 867 16.07 -15.66 -5.11
N HIS A 868 16.23 -15.78 -3.79
CA HIS A 868 16.94 -16.90 -3.19
C HIS A 868 16.23 -17.56 -2.00
N ALA A 869 15.04 -17.17 -1.56
CA ALA A 869 14.25 -17.74 -0.45
C ALA A 869 14.41 -19.26 -0.12
N GLN A 870 13.42 -20.12 -0.37
CA GLN A 870 13.61 -21.58 -0.22
C GLN A 870 14.25 -22.15 -1.48
N CYS A 871 15.50 -22.58 -1.36
CA CYS A 871 16.22 -23.25 -2.43
C CYS A 871 15.72 -24.69 -2.66
N PRO A 872 16.05 -25.31 -3.81
CA PRO A 872 15.89 -26.75 -3.98
C PRO A 872 16.75 -27.50 -2.97
N ASP A 873 16.39 -28.76 -2.70
CA ASP A 873 17.27 -29.62 -1.92
C ASP A 873 18.53 -29.97 -2.71
N LEU A 874 19.66 -30.06 -2.02
CA LEU A 874 20.92 -30.53 -2.59
C LEU A 874 20.72 -31.83 -3.41
N GLY A 875 21.20 -31.82 -4.65
CA GLY A 875 21.10 -32.92 -5.61
C GLY A 875 19.90 -32.82 -6.56
N TYR A 876 18.85 -32.05 -6.24
CA TYR A 876 17.72 -31.89 -7.16
C TYR A 876 18.16 -31.18 -8.45
N ASN A 877 18.04 -31.86 -9.59
CA ASN A 877 18.55 -31.40 -10.88
C ASN A 877 20.02 -30.90 -10.84
N GLY A 878 20.84 -31.49 -9.97
CA GLY A 878 22.24 -31.10 -9.81
C GLY A 878 22.47 -29.82 -8.99
N PHE A 879 21.46 -29.30 -8.28
CA PHE A 879 21.63 -28.19 -7.36
C PHE A 879 22.67 -28.53 -6.28
N ASP A 880 23.70 -27.70 -6.15
CA ASP A 880 24.84 -27.90 -5.25
C ASP A 880 25.02 -26.75 -4.25
N GLY A 881 24.01 -25.89 -4.12
CA GLY A 881 24.07 -24.67 -3.30
C GLY A 881 24.32 -23.39 -4.11
N HIS A 882 24.52 -23.47 -5.42
CA HIS A 882 24.64 -22.30 -6.30
C HIS A 882 23.33 -21.98 -7.03
N ASP A 883 23.09 -20.70 -7.28
CA ASP A 883 21.97 -20.25 -8.09
C ASP A 883 22.19 -20.48 -9.59
N ARG A 884 21.19 -20.17 -10.43
CA ARG A 884 21.26 -20.33 -11.89
C ARG A 884 22.39 -19.55 -12.58
N ASN A 885 22.98 -18.54 -11.92
CA ASN A 885 24.11 -17.79 -12.44
C ASN A 885 25.46 -18.31 -11.92
N GLY A 886 25.46 -19.42 -11.16
CA GLY A 886 26.63 -19.99 -10.53
C GLY A 886 27.11 -19.21 -9.30
N GLN A 887 26.29 -18.32 -8.72
CA GLN A 887 26.65 -17.62 -7.48
C GLN A 887 26.33 -18.50 -6.27
N VAL A 888 27.24 -18.53 -5.29
CA VAL A 888 27.01 -19.23 -4.02
C VAL A 888 25.78 -18.62 -3.35
N ALA A 889 24.75 -19.43 -3.15
CA ALA A 889 23.56 -19.08 -2.41
C ALA A 889 23.60 -19.78 -1.04
N HIS A 890 22.52 -20.45 -0.64
CA HIS A 890 22.44 -21.25 0.58
C HIS A 890 21.78 -22.59 0.28
N THR A 891 21.79 -23.47 1.28
CA THR A 891 21.18 -24.81 1.21
C THR A 891 19.92 -24.87 2.05
N GLN A 892 19.15 -25.94 1.88
CA GLN A 892 17.97 -26.23 2.69
C GLN A 892 18.28 -26.30 4.20
N HIS A 893 19.54 -26.51 4.58
CA HIS A 893 19.96 -26.53 5.99
C HIS A 893 19.96 -25.14 6.62
N GLU A 894 20.38 -24.11 5.88
CA GLU A 894 20.31 -22.72 6.35
C GLU A 894 18.85 -22.31 6.56
N VAL A 895 17.96 -22.67 5.62
CA VAL A 895 16.52 -22.37 5.72
C VAL A 895 15.89 -23.11 6.91
N ARG A 896 16.20 -24.40 7.12
CA ARG A 896 15.77 -25.13 8.33
C ARG A 896 16.17 -24.37 9.60
N LYS A 897 17.42 -23.92 9.69
CA LYS A 897 17.97 -23.28 10.90
C LYS A 897 17.39 -21.89 11.15
N GLN A 898 17.43 -21.03 10.14
CA GLN A 898 17.17 -19.60 10.29
C GLN A 898 15.70 -19.24 10.04
N THR A 899 15.01 -19.98 9.19
CA THR A 899 13.58 -19.77 8.92
C THR A 899 12.71 -20.66 9.81
N LEU A 900 12.76 -21.98 9.63
CA LEU A 900 11.81 -22.88 10.29
C LEU A 900 11.92 -22.82 11.82
N TRP A 901 13.10 -23.14 12.35
CA TRP A 901 13.33 -23.05 13.80
C TRP A 901 13.39 -21.61 14.28
N GLY A 902 13.86 -20.67 13.46
CA GLY A 902 13.82 -19.24 13.77
C GLY A 902 12.40 -18.76 14.09
N THR A 903 11.43 -19.00 13.21
CA THR A 903 10.03 -18.61 13.43
C THR A 903 9.40 -19.33 14.62
N LEU A 904 9.58 -20.65 14.74
CA LEU A 904 8.98 -21.44 15.82
C LEU A 904 9.50 -21.02 17.20
N MET A 905 10.81 -20.77 17.32
CA MET A 905 11.44 -20.34 18.58
C MET A 905 11.14 -18.87 18.94
N ALA A 906 10.75 -18.05 17.95
CA ALA A 906 10.29 -16.69 18.18
C ALA A 906 8.85 -16.61 18.72
N GLY A 907 8.12 -17.74 18.72
CA GLY A 907 6.70 -17.80 19.07
C GLY A 907 5.76 -17.55 17.89
N GLY A 908 6.24 -17.72 16.66
CA GLY A 908 5.42 -17.66 15.46
C GLY A 908 4.57 -18.92 15.25
N ALA A 909 3.48 -18.78 14.50
CA ALA A 909 2.50 -19.82 14.23
C ALA A 909 2.92 -20.83 13.14
N GLY A 910 4.07 -20.62 12.50
CA GLY A 910 4.61 -21.52 11.48
C GLY A 910 5.13 -20.82 10.23
N ASN A 911 5.43 -21.62 9.20
CA ASN A 911 6.06 -21.17 7.95
C ASN A 911 5.38 -21.75 6.71
N GLU A 912 5.39 -21.01 5.62
CA GLU A 912 5.29 -21.57 4.28
C GLU A 912 6.52 -21.16 3.48
N TYR A 913 6.84 -21.93 2.45
CA TYR A 913 8.05 -21.70 1.65
C TYR A 913 7.75 -21.15 0.28
N TYR A 914 8.15 -19.89 0.07
CA TYR A 914 8.26 -19.24 -1.24
C TYR A 914 9.54 -19.65 -1.97
N PHE A 915 9.45 -19.84 -3.29
CA PHE A 915 10.56 -20.32 -4.12
C PHE A 915 11.14 -19.21 -5.00
N GLY A 916 12.33 -18.73 -4.63
CA GLY A 916 12.96 -17.60 -5.30
C GLY A 916 13.27 -17.78 -6.79
N TYR A 917 13.22 -16.68 -7.53
CA TYR A 917 13.32 -16.63 -8.99
C TYR A 917 14.61 -17.21 -9.59
N GLN A 918 15.70 -17.24 -8.82
CA GLN A 918 17.00 -17.74 -9.28
C GLN A 918 17.16 -19.26 -9.15
N PHE A 919 16.10 -19.98 -8.74
CA PHE A 919 16.11 -21.42 -8.60
C PHE A 919 15.15 -22.13 -9.55
N ASP A 920 15.37 -23.44 -9.69
CA ASP A 920 14.43 -24.33 -10.34
C ASP A 920 13.14 -24.47 -9.55
N GLN A 921 12.05 -24.71 -10.28
CA GLN A 921 10.70 -24.81 -9.71
C GLN A 921 10.39 -23.57 -8.85
N ASN A 922 10.59 -22.37 -9.40
CA ASN A 922 10.33 -21.10 -8.70
C ASN A 922 8.83 -20.80 -8.57
N ASP A 923 8.51 -19.71 -7.89
CA ASP A 923 7.14 -19.32 -7.53
C ASP A 923 6.17 -19.15 -8.72
N ILE A 924 6.68 -18.91 -9.91
CA ILE A 924 5.85 -18.79 -11.11
C ILE A 924 5.75 -20.11 -11.86
N VAL A 925 6.83 -20.88 -11.98
CA VAL A 925 6.89 -22.04 -12.89
C VAL A 925 6.91 -23.40 -12.21
N CYS A 926 6.80 -23.45 -10.88
CA CYS A 926 6.77 -24.72 -10.15
C CYS A 926 5.65 -25.65 -10.64
N GLU A 927 6.01 -26.92 -10.84
CA GLU A 927 5.21 -28.07 -11.25
C GLU A 927 5.54 -29.32 -10.41
N ASP A 928 6.70 -29.34 -9.72
CA ASP A 928 7.16 -30.46 -8.89
C ASP A 928 7.67 -30.01 -7.50
N TRP A 929 6.87 -30.29 -6.48
CA TRP A 929 7.25 -30.06 -5.09
C TRP A 929 8.31 -31.05 -4.58
N ARG A 930 8.69 -32.09 -5.35
CA ARG A 930 9.86 -32.94 -5.04
C ARG A 930 11.19 -32.21 -5.12
N SER A 931 11.21 -31.03 -5.73
CA SER A 931 12.36 -30.13 -5.64
C SER A 931 12.78 -29.77 -4.21
N ARG A 932 11.88 -29.94 -3.24
CA ARG A 932 12.06 -29.66 -1.81
C ARG A 932 11.67 -30.86 -0.92
N ASP A 933 11.79 -32.10 -1.43
CA ASP A 933 11.40 -33.33 -0.73
C ASP A 933 11.92 -33.45 0.73
N GLN A 934 13.20 -33.23 0.97
CA GLN A 934 13.81 -33.24 2.29
C GLN A 934 13.41 -32.02 3.12
N SER A 935 13.25 -30.86 2.48
CA SER A 935 12.75 -29.66 3.17
C SER A 935 11.37 -29.92 3.81
N TRP A 936 10.48 -30.66 3.13
CA TRP A 936 9.20 -31.07 3.70
C TRP A 936 9.33 -32.04 4.89
N ASP A 937 10.36 -32.90 4.88
CA ASP A 937 10.65 -33.72 6.05
C ASP A 937 11.06 -32.87 7.26
N TYR A 938 11.85 -31.81 7.06
CA TYR A 938 12.19 -30.88 8.15
C TYR A 938 10.97 -30.18 8.71
N CYS A 939 10.04 -29.74 7.84
CA CYS A 939 8.74 -29.21 8.26
C CYS A 939 7.99 -30.18 9.17
N ARG A 940 7.77 -31.42 8.71
CA ARG A 940 7.10 -32.48 9.48
C ARG A 940 7.81 -32.73 10.82
N ILE A 941 9.13 -32.89 10.80
CA ILE A 941 9.96 -33.13 11.99
C ILE A 941 9.73 -32.02 13.03
N ALA A 942 9.74 -30.76 12.62
CA ALA A 942 9.56 -29.63 13.52
C ALA A 942 8.17 -29.58 14.15
N ILE A 943 7.09 -29.71 13.39
CA ILE A 943 5.73 -29.67 13.97
C ILE A 943 5.43 -30.92 14.82
N HIS A 944 5.95 -32.09 14.44
CA HIS A 944 5.82 -33.31 15.23
C HIS A 944 6.57 -33.19 16.55
N PHE A 945 7.73 -32.54 16.59
CA PHE A 945 8.45 -32.31 17.84
C PHE A 945 7.56 -31.67 18.91
N PHE A 946 6.81 -30.62 18.56
CA PHE A 946 5.95 -29.92 19.51
C PHE A 946 4.80 -30.82 20.01
N HIS A 947 4.19 -31.59 19.11
CA HIS A 947 3.05 -32.44 19.45
C HIS A 947 3.46 -33.73 20.17
N ASP A 948 4.42 -34.47 19.64
CA ASP A 948 4.85 -35.78 20.13
C ASP A 948 5.51 -35.66 21.52
N HIS A 949 6.29 -34.59 21.74
CA HIS A 949 6.96 -34.32 23.03
C HIS A 949 6.13 -33.47 24.00
N LYS A 950 4.85 -33.23 23.68
CA LYS A 950 3.86 -32.49 24.50
C LYS A 950 4.37 -31.12 24.94
N ILE A 951 4.98 -30.38 24.02
CA ILE A 951 5.47 -29.02 24.27
C ILE A 951 4.27 -28.06 24.31
N PRO A 952 4.05 -27.29 25.39
CA PRO A 952 2.92 -26.37 25.51
C PRO A 952 3.19 -25.04 24.80
N PHE A 953 3.52 -25.07 23.51
CA PHE A 953 3.98 -23.89 22.75
C PHE A 953 3.01 -22.70 22.80
N TRP A 954 1.71 -22.95 22.96
CA TRP A 954 0.68 -21.92 23.09
C TRP A 954 0.73 -21.13 24.42
N GLU A 955 1.51 -21.59 25.40
CA GLU A 955 1.77 -20.90 26.67
C GLU A 955 3.21 -20.39 26.78
N MET A 956 4.03 -20.65 25.76
CA MET A 956 5.44 -20.31 25.74
C MET A 956 5.64 -18.97 25.02
N LYS A 957 6.73 -18.29 25.38
CA LYS A 957 7.14 -17.01 24.78
C LYS A 957 8.63 -17.05 24.45
N ASN A 958 9.04 -16.22 23.49
CA ASN A 958 10.46 -15.97 23.24
C ASN A 958 11.15 -15.52 24.55
N ALA A 959 12.36 -16.02 24.76
CA ALA A 959 13.15 -15.80 25.97
C ALA A 959 14.66 -15.76 25.68
N ASP A 960 15.07 -15.21 24.52
CA ASP A 960 16.46 -15.23 24.05
C ASP A 960 17.45 -14.55 25.00
N ALA A 961 16.99 -13.56 25.78
CA ALA A 961 17.79 -12.92 26.80
C ALA A 961 18.35 -13.94 27.82
N LEU A 962 17.62 -15.02 28.12
CA LEU A 962 18.07 -16.08 29.04
C LEU A 962 19.26 -16.88 28.50
N VAL A 963 19.53 -16.83 27.21
CA VAL A 963 20.68 -17.51 26.59
C VAL A 963 21.74 -16.50 26.10
N GLY A 964 21.69 -15.27 26.59
CA GLY A 964 22.63 -14.21 26.23
C GLY A 964 22.44 -13.68 24.80
N ASN A 965 21.21 -13.72 24.27
CA ASN A 965 20.87 -13.21 22.94
C ASN A 965 19.73 -12.17 22.97
N PRO A 966 19.85 -11.08 23.76
CA PRO A 966 18.78 -10.08 23.90
C PRO A 966 18.43 -9.34 22.60
N ASP A 967 19.37 -9.30 21.64
CA ASP A 967 19.19 -8.63 20.34
C ASP A 967 18.61 -9.56 19.26
N HIS A 968 18.16 -10.77 19.64
CA HIS A 968 17.51 -11.73 18.74
C HIS A 968 18.36 -12.14 17.53
N GLY A 969 19.70 -12.19 17.71
CA GLY A 969 20.65 -12.59 16.67
C GLY A 969 20.59 -14.09 16.35
N ILE A 970 21.25 -14.51 15.27
CA ILE A 970 21.08 -15.85 14.67
C ILE A 970 21.77 -17.02 15.38
N SER A 971 22.50 -16.76 16.47
CA SER A 971 23.44 -17.76 17.02
C SER A 971 22.79 -18.83 17.90
N ARG A 972 21.64 -18.51 18.51
CA ARG A 972 20.91 -19.34 19.47
C ARG A 972 19.54 -18.74 19.75
N PHE A 973 18.53 -19.56 19.91
CA PHE A 973 17.17 -19.09 20.24
C PHE A 973 16.64 -19.78 21.50
N CYS A 974 15.83 -19.09 22.28
CA CYS A 974 15.20 -19.62 23.48
C CYS A 974 13.69 -19.37 23.46
N PHE A 975 12.93 -20.43 23.72
CA PHE A 975 11.47 -20.39 23.82
C PHE A 975 11.06 -21.07 25.12
N ALA A 976 10.31 -20.37 25.97
CA ALA A 976 10.16 -20.78 27.36
C ALA A 976 8.74 -20.60 27.89
N LYS A 977 8.31 -21.57 28.71
CA LYS A 977 7.33 -21.38 29.77
C LYS A 977 8.13 -21.32 31.07
N ALA A 978 8.32 -20.10 31.58
CA ALA A 978 9.21 -19.82 32.70
C ALA A 978 8.94 -20.77 33.90
N ASN A 979 10.02 -21.25 34.51
CA ASN A 979 10.04 -22.19 35.64
C ASN A 979 9.34 -23.54 35.37
N GLN A 980 9.12 -23.93 34.11
CA GLN A 980 8.52 -25.22 33.73
C GLN A 980 9.29 -25.92 32.61
N VAL A 981 9.42 -25.26 31.45
CA VAL A 981 10.10 -25.84 30.29
C VAL A 981 10.77 -24.74 29.47
N TYR A 982 12.01 -25.00 29.07
CA TYR A 982 12.83 -24.15 28.23
C TYR A 982 13.31 -24.97 27.04
N LEU A 983 13.16 -24.39 25.86
CA LEU A 983 13.74 -24.89 24.63
C LEU A 983 14.89 -23.98 24.25
N VAL A 984 16.09 -24.54 24.05
CA VAL A 984 17.25 -23.79 23.59
C VAL A 984 17.75 -24.39 22.28
N TYR A 985 17.54 -23.66 21.19
CA TYR A 985 17.94 -24.07 19.85
C TYR A 985 19.32 -23.51 19.52
N LEU A 986 20.23 -24.38 19.09
CA LEU A 986 21.60 -24.07 18.73
C LEU A 986 21.81 -24.40 17.25
N PRO A 987 21.66 -23.43 16.33
CA PRO A 987 21.84 -23.62 14.88
C PRO A 987 23.16 -24.28 14.48
N GLU A 988 24.23 -24.00 15.23
CA GLU A 988 25.58 -24.52 14.96
C GLU A 988 26.05 -25.57 15.98
N GLY A 989 25.16 -26.01 16.88
CA GLY A 989 25.47 -26.93 17.97
C GLY A 989 26.35 -26.29 19.06
N GLY A 990 27.22 -27.08 19.67
CA GLY A 990 28.21 -26.60 20.66
C GLY A 990 27.69 -26.40 22.08
N GLU A 991 28.33 -25.51 22.83
CA GLU A 991 28.01 -25.16 24.23
C GLU A 991 27.09 -23.94 24.30
N ALA A 992 26.13 -23.98 25.23
CA ALA A 992 25.30 -22.85 25.59
C ALA A 992 25.20 -22.70 27.10
N ALA A 993 24.84 -21.48 27.53
CA ALA A 993 24.42 -21.19 28.88
C ALA A 993 22.95 -20.77 28.88
N LEU A 994 22.21 -21.18 29.92
CA LEU A 994 20.84 -20.74 30.19
C LEU A 994 20.79 -20.13 31.59
N ASP A 995 20.30 -18.90 31.68
CA ASP A 995 20.02 -18.24 32.94
C ASP A 995 18.74 -18.82 33.57
N LEU A 996 18.91 -19.55 34.67
CA LEU A 996 17.84 -20.12 35.48
C LEU A 996 17.76 -19.47 36.87
N THR A 997 18.30 -18.25 37.03
CA THR A 997 18.34 -17.55 38.33
C THR A 997 16.93 -17.35 38.93
N ASP A 998 15.94 -17.02 38.08
CA ASP A 998 14.55 -16.81 38.51
C ASP A 998 13.70 -18.10 38.53
N ALA A 999 14.30 -19.25 38.20
CA ALA A 999 13.65 -20.56 38.26
C ALA A 999 14.04 -21.30 39.54
N SER A 1000 13.28 -22.34 39.90
CA SER A 1000 13.54 -23.15 41.09
C SER A 1000 13.36 -24.63 40.83
N GLY A 1001 14.06 -25.45 41.62
CA GLY A 1001 14.01 -26.90 41.53
C GLY A 1001 15.04 -27.51 40.57
N GLU A 1002 14.87 -28.79 40.30
CA GLU A 1002 15.74 -29.56 39.40
C GLU A 1002 15.08 -29.67 38.01
N PHE A 1003 15.90 -29.53 36.97
CA PHE A 1003 15.47 -29.66 35.58
C PHE A 1003 16.22 -30.81 34.91
N SER A 1004 15.52 -31.65 34.17
CA SER A 1004 16.12 -32.60 33.23
C SER A 1004 16.56 -31.88 31.95
N VAL A 1005 17.62 -32.39 31.33
CA VAL A 1005 18.16 -31.90 30.06
C VAL A 1005 18.17 -33.04 29.05
N HIS A 1006 17.43 -32.84 27.95
CA HIS A 1006 17.40 -33.76 26.82
C HIS A 1006 17.64 -33.02 25.50
N TRP A 1007 17.91 -33.76 24.44
CA TRP A 1007 18.28 -33.21 23.15
C TRP A 1007 17.45 -33.79 22.02
N PHE A 1008 16.94 -32.93 21.16
CA PHE A 1008 16.24 -33.29 19.94
C PHE A 1008 17.12 -32.98 18.73
N ASN A 1009 17.18 -33.92 17.78
CA ASN A 1009 17.92 -33.75 16.52
C ASN A 1009 16.96 -33.20 15.45
N PRO A 1010 17.09 -31.93 15.03
CA PRO A 1010 16.15 -31.31 14.10
C PRO A 1010 16.24 -31.83 12.66
N ARG A 1011 17.28 -32.61 12.34
CA ARG A 1011 17.53 -33.18 11.01
C ARG A 1011 16.84 -34.51 10.81
N THR A 1012 16.85 -35.34 11.85
CA THR A 1012 16.33 -36.72 11.80
C THR A 1012 15.03 -36.90 12.57
N GLY A 1013 14.72 -35.99 13.49
CA GLY A 1013 13.62 -36.13 14.43
C GLY A 1013 13.77 -37.32 15.38
N GLY A 1014 12.63 -37.79 15.90
CA GLY A 1014 12.51 -38.96 16.77
C GLY A 1014 12.51 -38.63 18.27
N GLU A 1015 12.89 -39.63 19.07
CA GLU A 1015 12.94 -39.56 20.53
C GLU A 1015 14.00 -38.57 21.04
N LEU A 1016 13.73 -37.99 22.22
CA LEU A 1016 14.69 -37.15 22.91
C LEU A 1016 15.89 -37.98 23.40
N ARG A 1017 17.10 -37.46 23.20
CA ARG A 1017 18.36 -38.10 23.57
C ARG A 1017 18.92 -37.52 24.85
N THR A 1018 19.60 -38.36 25.63
CA THR A 1018 20.35 -37.91 26.80
C THR A 1018 21.74 -37.43 26.39
N GLY A 1019 22.11 -36.22 26.81
CA GLY A 1019 23.47 -35.69 26.65
C GLY A 1019 24.39 -36.05 27.83
N ALA A 1020 25.60 -35.50 27.85
CA ALA A 1020 26.53 -35.67 28.97
C ALA A 1020 25.97 -35.11 30.28
N ILE A 1021 25.30 -33.95 30.20
CA ILE A 1021 24.60 -33.33 31.32
C ILE A 1021 23.13 -33.74 31.24
N LYS A 1022 22.66 -34.47 32.26
CA LYS A 1022 21.30 -35.01 32.31
C LYS A 1022 20.34 -34.15 33.13
N ARG A 1023 20.88 -33.41 34.10
CA ARG A 1023 20.14 -32.59 35.06
C ARG A 1023 20.92 -31.34 35.40
N VAL A 1024 20.19 -30.28 35.69
CA VAL A 1024 20.72 -29.01 36.17
C VAL A 1024 19.83 -28.50 37.30
N THR A 1025 20.44 -27.82 38.28
CA THR A 1025 19.71 -27.19 39.39
C THR A 1025 19.52 -25.72 39.05
N ALA A 1026 18.28 -25.23 39.14
CA ALA A 1026 17.97 -23.81 38.95
C ALA A 1026 18.44 -22.94 40.13
N GLY A 1027 18.33 -21.62 40.00
CA GLY A 1027 18.81 -20.63 40.97
C GLY A 1027 20.15 -19.98 40.60
N ALA A 1028 20.73 -20.35 39.46
CA ALA A 1028 21.91 -19.73 38.86
C ALA A 1028 21.96 -20.02 37.34
N PRO A 1029 22.80 -19.33 36.57
CA PRO A 1029 23.09 -19.71 35.20
C PRO A 1029 23.74 -21.10 35.09
N VAL A 1030 23.28 -21.91 34.14
CA VAL A 1030 23.75 -23.29 33.93
C VAL A 1030 24.32 -23.45 32.53
N LYS A 1031 25.35 -24.29 32.39
CA LYS A 1031 25.98 -24.60 31.10
C LYS A 1031 25.64 -26.01 30.65
N PHE A 1032 25.52 -26.21 29.34
CA PHE A 1032 25.29 -27.50 28.73
C PHE A 1032 25.82 -27.53 27.29
N SER A 1033 26.04 -28.74 26.77
CA SER A 1033 26.67 -28.94 25.46
C SER A 1033 25.92 -29.98 24.63
N ALA A 1034 25.81 -29.73 23.33
CA ALA A 1034 25.16 -30.62 22.38
C ALA A 1034 25.81 -32.03 22.37
N PRO A 1035 25.05 -33.10 22.05
CA PRO A 1035 25.53 -34.49 22.15
C PRO A 1035 26.65 -34.87 21.17
N ASP A 1036 26.78 -34.21 20.02
CA ASP A 1036 27.89 -34.39 19.10
C ASP A 1036 28.63 -33.06 18.84
N SER A 1037 29.93 -33.16 18.53
CA SER A 1037 30.82 -32.02 18.30
C SER A 1037 31.01 -31.70 16.82
N LYS A 1038 30.16 -32.24 15.92
CA LYS A 1038 30.26 -31.95 14.49
C LYS A 1038 29.97 -30.46 14.29
N PRO A 1039 30.96 -29.67 13.86
CA PRO A 1039 30.76 -28.24 13.69
C PRO A 1039 29.66 -27.98 12.65
N GLY A 1040 28.72 -27.09 12.99
CA GLY A 1040 27.68 -26.64 12.08
C GLY A 1040 26.41 -27.49 12.01
N GLU A 1041 26.24 -28.44 12.94
CA GLU A 1041 25.04 -29.27 13.03
C GLU A 1041 24.13 -28.81 14.19
N ASP A 1042 22.87 -28.50 13.86
CA ASP A 1042 21.88 -27.93 14.77
C ASP A 1042 21.40 -28.87 15.87
N TRP A 1043 21.14 -28.35 17.08
CA TRP A 1043 20.56 -29.15 18.17
C TRP A 1043 19.55 -28.34 18.97
N LEU A 1044 18.50 -29.00 19.45
CA LEU A 1044 17.52 -28.40 20.34
C LEU A 1044 17.61 -29.05 21.73
N ALA A 1045 18.01 -28.28 22.74
CA ALA A 1045 17.92 -28.70 24.13
C ALA A 1045 16.49 -28.51 24.65
N VAL A 1046 15.95 -29.56 25.28
CA VAL A 1046 14.68 -29.56 26.00
C VAL A 1046 14.99 -29.65 27.49
N ILE A 1047 14.79 -28.54 28.21
CA ILE A 1047 15.13 -28.42 29.63
C ILE A 1047 13.83 -28.30 30.41
N ARG A 1048 13.46 -29.34 31.15
CA ARG A 1048 12.12 -29.49 31.75
C ARG A 1048 12.21 -29.76 33.24
N LYS A 1049 11.42 -29.03 34.02
CA LYS A 1049 11.31 -29.20 35.47
C LYS A 1049 10.84 -30.61 35.80
N ASN A 1050 11.52 -31.25 36.75
CA ASN A 1050 11.22 -32.62 37.19
C ASN A 1050 9.96 -32.70 38.06
#